data_AF-A0AAD9UU78-F1
#
_entry.id   AF-A0AAD9UU78-F1
#
_cell.length_a   1.000
_cell.length_b   1.000
_cell.length_c   1.000
_cell.angle_alpha   90.00
_cell.angle_beta   90.00
_cell.angle_gamma   90.00
#
_symmetry.space_group_name_H-M   'P 1'
#
loop_
_entity.id
_entity.type
_entity.pdbx_description
1 polymer ?
#
loop_
_entity_poly.entity_id
_entity_poly.type
_entity_poly.pdbx_seq_one_letter_code
_entity_poly.pdbx_strand_id
1 'polypeptide(L)'
;MDTMRDFELLVQRIESLGVEVNILGDLNCNVAACPLELHTKNLLELCDLYQYHQLINKHTRITAKSATTIDLFLTNNKKMFTFSGVCHIGISDHSLIYGVRKFCFPKGKQKIVESRQFRTFDANSFHVDLNLAPWHLVHLEDNPNRAWENWSRLFLAICDFHAPKRKRKVRNNFAPWLTPEIKRLMFERDKLRRASVINNSDAHWTEYKIARNNVNIAIRKAKTNYYKMYFETNIGNIKKSWKGVNSILGRTQPATEINRIDIGDNSITTPLKISNVLNYHFTHIGPRLAGNIPETSVSFEDYITPSVSSFTLNEISCDVVHRLVSSLQINKATGLDGISARLLKEACPKIVPSLTHIINLSIRSGCFPEEWKISKVLPLYKEDIKSDPNNYRPVSILPVVSKIIEKVIFKQLYEYLTDNNLLAVSQHGFRRMHSTLTALLEVTNNWYLNIDDGLLNSVLFLDLKKAFDTVDHSILLKKLQLYGLDSHTVQWFKSYLSNRFQSTLVNGILSNYLPVSCGVPQGSVLGPLLFLIYINDLQECEPSSSPFMYADDTSLTLSAYDSTTLEEKLNKDLEEVQKWLKSNKLTLNVKKTKYMIIGSHYRLRHLNGDLNVTVNGQRLTRATNYRYLGMEVDEALGWQPHVDAVCKKVSAGIGAIKRIRSLVPRQTLLKMYDALVAPYFDYCSEVWGCMGKGLCDRLQRLQNRAGRIITFSDYCHSMPRFAPRDWELVGLSRVRHLVTCELVNPEY
;
A
#
# COMPACT_ATOMS: atom_id res chain seq x y z
N MET A 1 -19.78 22.19 -39.57
CA MET A 1 -19.44 22.89 -38.32
C MET A 1 -18.26 23.77 -38.63
N ASP A 2 -18.45 25.08 -38.55
CA ASP A 2 -17.44 26.06 -38.94
C ASP A 2 -16.45 26.24 -37.78
N THR A 3 -15.36 25.46 -37.81
CA THR A 3 -14.38 25.36 -36.72
C THR A 3 -13.82 26.71 -36.25
N MET A 4 -13.80 27.75 -37.09
CA MET A 4 -13.38 29.10 -36.72
C MET A 4 -14.42 29.84 -35.87
N ARG A 5 -15.70 29.59 -36.09
CA ARG A 5 -16.79 30.17 -35.27
C ARG A 5 -16.79 29.60 -33.86
N ASP A 6 -16.51 28.31 -33.72
CA ASP A 6 -16.35 27.67 -32.40
C ASP A 6 -15.10 28.18 -31.67
N PHE A 7 -14.01 28.44 -32.40
CA PHE A 7 -12.80 29.05 -31.86
C PHE A 7 -13.04 30.48 -31.39
N GLU A 8 -13.80 31.28 -32.14
CA GLU A 8 -14.19 32.63 -31.75
C GLU A 8 -15.04 32.65 -30.47
N LEU A 9 -16.05 31.78 -30.38
CA LEU A 9 -16.87 31.63 -29.16
C LEU A 9 -16.02 31.23 -27.94
N LEU A 10 -14.98 30.40 -28.15
CA LEU A 10 -14.04 30.04 -27.10
C LEU A 10 -13.21 31.26 -26.65
N VAL A 11 -12.66 32.03 -27.59
CA VAL A 11 -11.87 33.23 -27.30
C VAL A 11 -12.73 34.27 -26.54
N GLN A 12 -13.98 34.49 -26.96
CA GLN A 12 -14.93 35.37 -26.26
C GLN A 12 -15.20 34.95 -24.81
N ARG A 13 -15.41 33.65 -24.57
CA ARG A 13 -15.61 33.15 -23.19
C ARG A 13 -14.37 33.33 -22.34
N ILE A 14 -13.19 33.10 -22.90
CA ILE A 14 -11.92 33.20 -22.15
C ILE A 14 -11.61 34.67 -21.83
N GLU A 15 -11.86 35.59 -22.77
CA GLU A 15 -11.74 37.04 -22.55
C GLU A 15 -12.56 37.50 -21.34
N SER A 16 -13.79 36.98 -21.19
CA SER A 16 -14.67 37.32 -20.05
C SER A 16 -14.08 36.98 -18.67
N LEU A 17 -13.06 36.12 -18.61
CA LEU A 17 -12.40 35.73 -17.36
C LEU A 17 -11.31 36.73 -16.92
N GLY A 18 -10.90 37.68 -17.78
CA GLY A 18 -9.90 38.70 -17.45
C GLY A 18 -8.51 38.14 -17.11
N VAL A 19 -8.18 36.94 -17.60
CA VAL A 19 -6.91 36.25 -17.31
C VAL A 19 -5.93 36.36 -18.47
N GLU A 20 -4.65 36.14 -18.18
CA GLU A 20 -3.63 35.95 -19.22
C GLU A 20 -3.89 34.65 -19.97
N VAL A 21 -3.95 34.73 -21.30
CA VAL A 21 -4.24 33.61 -22.19
C VAL A 21 -3.03 33.30 -23.04
N ASN A 22 -2.66 32.03 -23.08
CA ASN A 22 -1.61 31.51 -23.94
C ASN A 22 -2.16 30.30 -24.70
N ILE A 23 -2.32 30.42 -26.01
CA ILE A 23 -2.81 29.36 -26.90
C ILE A 23 -1.60 28.82 -27.66
N LEU A 24 -1.32 27.53 -27.49
CA LEU A 24 -0.21 26.86 -28.17
C LEU A 24 -0.70 25.57 -28.80
N GLY A 25 -0.24 25.28 -30.01
CA GLY A 25 -0.51 24.01 -30.66
C GLY A 25 -0.40 24.08 -32.18
N ASP A 26 -0.58 22.91 -32.81
CA ASP A 26 -0.71 22.80 -34.26
C ASP A 26 -2.13 23.23 -34.66
N LEU A 27 -2.26 24.47 -35.14
CA LEU A 27 -3.53 25.04 -35.57
C LEU A 27 -3.80 24.80 -37.07
N ASN A 28 -2.91 24.07 -37.77
CA ASN A 28 -2.97 23.86 -39.22
C ASN A 28 -3.14 25.15 -40.04
N CYS A 29 -2.82 26.30 -39.46
CA CYS A 29 -2.87 27.62 -40.09
C CYS A 29 -1.43 28.03 -40.40
N ASN A 30 -1.02 27.92 -41.66
CA ASN A 30 0.36 28.21 -42.05
C ASN A 30 0.58 29.72 -42.18
N VAL A 31 0.98 30.37 -41.08
CA VAL A 31 1.21 31.83 -41.04
C VAL A 31 2.40 32.29 -41.89
N ALA A 32 3.19 31.36 -42.44
CA ALA A 32 4.29 31.66 -43.35
C ALA A 32 3.96 31.38 -44.83
N ALA A 33 2.72 31.00 -45.17
CA ALA A 33 2.30 30.78 -46.55
C ALA A 33 2.17 32.10 -47.33
N CYS A 34 2.52 32.08 -48.61
CA CYS A 34 2.30 33.20 -49.54
C CYS A 34 1.78 32.65 -50.88
N PRO A 35 0.50 32.89 -51.26
CA PRO A 35 -0.51 33.63 -50.51
C PRO A 35 -1.02 32.87 -49.27
N LEU A 36 -1.51 33.61 -48.26
CA LEU A 36 -2.15 33.02 -47.09
C LEU A 36 -3.46 32.32 -47.46
N GLU A 37 -3.68 31.14 -46.90
CA GLU A 37 -4.93 30.39 -47.02
C GLU A 37 -6.06 31.10 -46.24
N LEU A 38 -7.31 30.93 -46.69
CA LEU A 38 -8.47 31.67 -46.15
C LEU A 38 -8.66 31.49 -44.63
N HIS A 39 -8.51 30.27 -44.12
CA HIS A 39 -8.62 30.01 -42.68
C HIS A 39 -7.49 30.65 -41.88
N THR A 40 -6.29 30.75 -42.45
CA THR A 40 -5.16 31.44 -41.80
C THR A 40 -5.42 32.94 -41.73
N LYS A 41 -6.05 33.53 -42.76
CA LYS A 41 -6.48 34.93 -42.73
C LYS A 41 -7.52 35.18 -41.64
N ASN A 42 -8.57 34.36 -41.58
CA ASN A 42 -9.61 34.48 -40.56
C ASN A 42 -9.04 34.36 -39.13
N LEU A 43 -8.06 33.47 -38.92
CA LEU A 43 -7.39 33.34 -37.62
C LEU A 43 -6.61 34.61 -37.26
N LEU A 44 -5.88 35.20 -38.20
CA LEU A 44 -5.10 36.42 -37.97
C LEU A 44 -6.01 37.63 -37.71
N GLU A 45 -7.12 37.76 -38.45
CA GLU A 45 -8.15 38.79 -38.20
C GLU A 45 -8.75 38.67 -36.80
N LEU A 46 -9.03 37.44 -36.36
CA LEU A 46 -9.49 37.17 -35.00
C LEU A 46 -8.41 37.52 -33.95
N CYS A 47 -7.15 37.19 -34.23
CA CYS A 47 -6.05 37.56 -33.33
C CYS A 47 -5.94 39.09 -33.19
N ASP A 48 -6.09 39.84 -34.29
CA ASP A 48 -6.06 41.30 -34.27
C ASP A 48 -7.26 41.89 -33.49
N LEU A 49 -8.46 41.31 -33.68
CA LEU A 49 -9.68 41.74 -32.99
C LEU A 49 -9.57 41.61 -31.46
N TYR A 50 -9.00 40.49 -30.97
CA TYR A 50 -8.85 40.20 -29.53
C TYR A 50 -7.42 40.46 -29.01
N GLN A 51 -6.59 41.21 -29.75
CA GLN A 51 -5.22 41.60 -29.36
C GLN A 51 -4.30 40.42 -28.97
N TYR A 52 -4.44 39.28 -29.65
CA TYR A 52 -3.50 38.16 -29.53
C TYR A 52 -2.29 38.37 -30.43
N HIS A 53 -1.11 38.17 -29.85
CA HIS A 53 0.16 38.23 -30.55
C HIS A 53 0.70 36.83 -30.83
N GLN A 54 0.95 36.52 -32.10
CA GLN A 54 1.68 35.34 -32.51
C GLN A 54 3.19 35.51 -32.28
N LEU A 55 3.77 34.68 -31.40
CA LEU A 55 5.17 34.80 -30.98
C LEU A 55 6.15 33.99 -31.84
N ILE A 56 5.68 33.04 -32.64
CA ILE A 56 6.52 32.17 -33.47
C ILE A 56 6.47 32.61 -34.92
N ASN A 57 7.62 33.00 -35.46
CA ASN A 57 7.81 33.48 -36.83
C ASN A 57 8.76 32.59 -37.66
N LYS A 58 9.24 31.48 -37.09
CA LYS A 58 10.12 30.51 -37.79
C LYS A 58 9.33 29.26 -38.12
N HIS A 59 9.69 28.60 -39.22
CA HIS A 59 9.08 27.32 -39.61
C HIS A 59 9.19 26.28 -38.50
N THR A 60 8.06 25.69 -38.15
CA THR A 60 7.94 24.71 -37.06
C THR A 60 8.00 23.29 -37.58
N ARG A 61 7.52 23.05 -38.80
CA ARG A 61 7.64 21.77 -39.49
C ARG A 61 8.44 21.96 -40.78
N ILE A 62 9.61 21.35 -40.84
CA ILE A 62 10.51 21.43 -42.01
C ILE A 62 10.77 20.01 -42.50
N THR A 63 10.36 19.76 -43.73
CA THR A 63 10.60 18.52 -44.47
C THR A 63 11.46 18.81 -45.70
N ALA A 64 11.86 17.78 -46.44
CA ALA A 64 12.61 17.96 -47.69
C ALA A 64 11.81 18.73 -48.77
N LYS A 65 10.46 18.76 -48.67
CA LYS A 65 9.58 19.33 -49.71
C LYS A 65 8.76 20.52 -49.24
N SER A 66 8.74 20.82 -47.94
CA SER A 66 7.91 21.88 -47.37
C SER A 66 8.49 22.45 -46.08
N ALA A 67 8.29 23.73 -45.87
CA ALA A 67 8.57 24.42 -44.60
C ALA A 67 7.31 25.19 -44.20
N THR A 68 6.68 24.79 -43.09
CA THR A 68 5.42 25.37 -42.63
C THR A 68 5.54 25.86 -41.20
N THR A 69 4.81 26.93 -40.88
CA THR A 69 4.68 27.49 -39.53
C THR A 69 3.24 27.25 -39.08
N ILE A 70 2.97 26.05 -38.60
CA ILE A 70 1.62 25.59 -38.21
C ILE A 70 1.48 25.41 -36.69
N ASP A 71 2.60 25.26 -35.98
CA ASP A 71 2.63 25.25 -34.52
C ASP A 71 2.71 26.70 -34.03
N LEU A 72 1.58 27.25 -33.59
CA LEU A 72 1.46 28.66 -33.21
C LEU A 72 1.57 28.86 -31.70
N PHE A 73 1.96 30.07 -31.29
CA PHE A 73 1.96 30.55 -29.92
C PHE A 73 1.31 31.93 -29.89
N LEU A 74 0.02 31.96 -29.60
CA LEU A 74 -0.76 33.18 -29.45
C LEU A 74 -0.83 33.58 -27.97
N THR A 75 -0.62 34.86 -27.66
CA THR A 75 -0.77 35.40 -26.30
C THR A 75 -1.37 36.79 -26.31
N ASN A 76 -2.26 37.07 -25.36
CA ASN A 76 -2.76 38.44 -25.13
C ASN A 76 -1.81 39.27 -24.23
N ASN A 77 -0.71 38.70 -23.74
CA ASN A 77 0.26 39.40 -22.88
C ASN A 77 1.73 39.13 -23.30
N LYS A 78 2.11 39.70 -24.44
CA LYS A 78 3.47 39.58 -24.99
C LYS A 78 4.57 40.04 -24.01
N LYS A 79 4.30 41.01 -23.11
CA LYS A 79 5.28 41.59 -22.18
C LYS A 79 5.83 40.59 -21.15
N MET A 80 5.07 39.54 -20.86
CA MET A 80 5.47 38.47 -19.93
C MET A 80 6.51 37.53 -20.53
N PHE A 81 6.71 37.54 -21.84
CA PHE A 81 7.69 36.70 -22.53
C PHE A 81 8.93 37.52 -22.91
N THR A 82 10.11 36.98 -22.58
CA THR A 82 11.40 37.62 -22.88
C THR A 82 11.95 37.14 -24.22
N PHE A 83 11.71 35.87 -24.55
CA PHE A 83 12.16 35.25 -25.79
C PHE A 83 11.12 34.24 -26.26
N SER A 84 10.94 34.10 -27.57
CA SER A 84 10.18 33.01 -28.18
C SER A 84 10.96 32.44 -29.34
N GLY A 85 10.78 31.16 -29.64
CA GLY A 85 11.48 30.57 -30.76
C GLY A 85 11.13 29.12 -31.01
N VAL A 86 11.85 28.59 -31.98
CA VAL A 86 11.73 27.21 -32.44
C VAL A 86 13.03 26.50 -32.13
N CYS A 87 12.94 25.38 -31.43
CA CYS A 87 14.05 24.51 -31.08
C CYS A 87 13.80 23.11 -31.62
N HIS A 88 14.76 22.58 -32.38
CA HIS A 88 14.63 21.22 -32.88
C HIS A 88 15.17 20.20 -31.86
N ILE A 89 14.30 19.39 -31.23
CA ILE A 89 14.73 18.38 -30.24
C ILE A 89 15.01 16.98 -30.84
N GLY A 90 14.65 16.74 -32.09
CA GLY A 90 14.95 15.48 -32.80
C GLY A 90 14.00 14.32 -32.45
N ILE A 91 12.89 14.62 -31.76
CA ILE A 91 11.92 13.65 -31.25
C ILE A 91 10.71 13.50 -32.20
N SER A 92 10.40 14.55 -32.97
CA SER A 92 9.29 14.62 -33.92
C SER A 92 9.76 15.22 -35.27
N ASP A 93 8.91 15.17 -36.30
CA ASP A 93 9.03 15.98 -37.53
C ASP A 93 8.64 17.45 -37.30
N HIS A 94 7.86 17.72 -36.26
CA HIS A 94 7.64 19.06 -35.71
C HIS A 94 8.77 19.48 -34.78
N SER A 95 9.15 20.74 -34.85
CA SER A 95 10.09 21.39 -33.96
C SER A 95 9.36 21.87 -32.71
N LEU A 96 10.04 21.88 -31.56
CA LEU A 96 9.49 22.44 -30.34
C LEU A 96 9.38 23.96 -30.48
N ILE A 97 8.18 24.48 -30.32
CA ILE A 97 7.97 25.90 -30.04
C ILE A 97 8.14 26.17 -28.55
N TYR A 98 8.76 27.29 -28.21
CA TYR A 98 8.92 27.69 -26.82
C TYR A 98 8.79 29.20 -26.66
N GLY A 99 8.31 29.60 -25.47
CA GLY A 99 8.34 30.97 -24.98
C GLY A 99 8.95 30.99 -23.59
N VAL A 100 9.93 31.86 -23.37
CA VAL A 100 10.60 32.09 -22.11
C VAL A 100 9.83 33.15 -21.35
N ARG A 101 8.94 32.72 -20.48
CA ARG A 101 8.16 33.60 -19.61
C ARG A 101 8.99 34.07 -18.41
N LYS A 102 8.80 35.32 -18.02
CA LYS A 102 9.35 35.89 -16.79
C LYS A 102 8.64 35.25 -15.59
N PHE A 103 9.33 34.35 -14.90
CA PHE A 103 8.87 33.73 -13.67
C PHE A 103 9.94 33.80 -12.58
N CYS A 104 9.51 34.03 -11.34
CA CYS A 104 10.33 33.77 -10.15
C CYS A 104 9.93 32.41 -9.57
N PHE A 105 10.73 31.37 -9.81
CA PHE A 105 10.51 30.08 -9.14
C PHE A 105 11.30 30.00 -7.83
N PRO A 106 10.69 29.60 -6.71
CA PRO A 106 11.45 29.12 -5.57
C PRO A 106 12.21 27.85 -5.99
N LYS A 107 13.54 27.82 -5.82
CA LYS A 107 14.36 26.63 -6.10
C LYS A 107 13.84 25.45 -5.25
N GLY A 108 13.59 24.31 -5.90
CA GLY A 108 13.16 23.09 -5.20
C GLY A 108 14.17 22.69 -4.12
N LYS A 109 13.67 22.40 -2.91
CA LYS A 109 14.52 22.03 -1.77
C LYS A 109 15.23 20.69 -2.05
N GLN A 110 16.56 20.69 -1.94
CA GLN A 110 17.36 19.48 -2.13
C GLN A 110 17.12 18.49 -0.97
N LYS A 111 16.86 17.22 -1.29
CA LYS A 111 16.63 16.18 -0.26
C LYS A 111 17.95 15.79 0.41
N ILE A 112 18.09 16.13 1.68
CA ILE A 112 19.18 15.71 2.57
C ILE A 112 18.66 14.56 3.43
N VAL A 113 19.42 13.47 3.50
CA VAL A 113 19.09 12.31 4.36
C VAL A 113 20.23 12.11 5.35
N GLU A 114 19.89 11.90 6.61
CA GLU A 114 20.85 11.51 7.64
C GLU A 114 20.90 9.98 7.74
N SER A 115 22.11 9.41 7.77
CA SER A 115 22.31 7.97 7.93
C SER A 115 23.66 7.68 8.56
N ARG A 116 23.79 6.58 9.32
CA ARG A 116 25.08 6.11 9.83
C ARG A 116 26.02 5.68 8.70
N GLN A 117 27.29 6.03 8.82
CA GLN A 117 28.32 5.65 7.85
C GLN A 117 28.85 4.24 8.13
N PHE A 118 28.51 3.29 7.26
CA PHE A 118 29.04 1.91 7.33
C PHE A 118 30.15 1.63 6.31
N ARG A 119 30.57 2.63 5.51
CA ARG A 119 31.58 2.42 4.46
C ARG A 119 32.96 2.07 5.04
N THR A 120 33.28 2.62 6.20
CA THR A 120 34.55 2.49 6.91
C THR A 120 34.38 1.74 8.22
N PHE A 121 33.26 1.02 8.38
CA PHE A 121 32.96 0.27 9.58
C PHE A 121 33.80 -1.02 9.60
N ASP A 122 34.57 -1.22 10.67
CA ASP A 122 35.29 -2.47 10.92
C ASP A 122 34.57 -3.28 12.00
N ALA A 123 34.07 -4.45 11.62
CA ALA A 123 33.34 -5.32 12.53
C ALA A 123 34.23 -5.87 13.65
N ASN A 124 35.53 -6.12 13.38
CA ASN A 124 36.43 -6.70 14.37
C ASN A 124 36.70 -5.71 15.50
N SER A 125 37.11 -4.47 15.17
CA SER A 125 37.30 -3.42 16.16
C SER A 125 36.01 -3.12 16.94
N PHE A 126 34.86 -3.12 16.28
CA PHE A 126 33.56 -2.98 16.94
C PHE A 126 33.29 -4.09 17.97
N HIS A 127 33.59 -5.35 17.63
CA HIS A 127 33.45 -6.46 18.56
C HIS A 127 34.43 -6.41 19.74
N VAL A 128 35.66 -5.91 19.53
CA VAL A 128 36.63 -5.71 20.62
C VAL A 128 36.08 -4.72 21.65
N ASP A 129 35.62 -3.56 21.20
CA ASP A 129 35.08 -2.53 22.10
C ASP A 129 33.79 -3.00 22.80
N LEU A 130 32.95 -3.78 22.11
CA LEU A 130 31.79 -4.42 22.74
C LEU A 130 32.18 -5.42 23.83
N ASN A 131 33.31 -6.13 23.72
CA ASN A 131 33.76 -7.04 24.79
C ASN A 131 34.35 -6.27 25.98
N LEU A 132 34.99 -5.13 25.72
CA LEU A 132 35.58 -4.27 26.76
C LEU A 132 34.54 -3.42 27.48
N ALA A 133 33.35 -3.27 26.91
CA ALA A 133 32.28 -2.50 27.50
C ALA A 133 31.84 -3.07 28.87
N PRO A 134 31.60 -2.22 29.88
CA PRO A 134 31.30 -2.65 31.25
C PRO A 134 29.83 -3.12 31.39
N TRP A 135 29.44 -4.19 30.69
CA TRP A 135 28.07 -4.72 30.74
C TRP A 135 27.66 -5.23 32.13
N HIS A 136 28.61 -5.52 33.01
CA HIS A 136 28.33 -5.90 34.40
C HIS A 136 27.54 -4.82 35.14
N LEU A 137 27.71 -3.53 34.78
CA LEU A 137 26.93 -2.43 35.35
C LEU A 137 25.42 -2.58 35.10
N VAL A 138 25.03 -3.20 33.99
CA VAL A 138 23.62 -3.48 33.66
C VAL A 138 23.05 -4.58 34.56
N HIS A 139 23.89 -5.51 35.02
CA HIS A 139 23.47 -6.65 35.86
C HIS A 139 23.33 -6.27 37.33
N LEU A 140 23.87 -5.11 37.74
CA LEU A 140 23.76 -4.58 39.10
C LEU A 140 22.46 -3.77 39.32
N GLU A 141 21.70 -3.51 38.26
CA GLU A 141 20.49 -2.72 38.33
C GLU A 141 19.26 -3.60 38.54
N ASP A 142 18.47 -3.32 39.57
CA ASP A 142 17.19 -4.01 39.82
C ASP A 142 16.00 -3.36 39.11
N ASN A 143 16.19 -2.16 38.55
CA ASN A 143 15.14 -1.44 37.82
C ASN A 143 15.35 -1.58 36.30
N PRO A 144 14.37 -2.11 35.54
CA PRO A 144 14.52 -2.32 34.10
C PRO A 144 14.72 -1.02 33.31
N ASN A 145 14.23 0.12 33.80
CA ASN A 145 14.46 1.42 33.17
C ASN A 145 15.92 1.86 33.27
N ARG A 146 16.51 1.76 34.48
CA ARG A 146 17.92 2.12 34.71
C ARG A 146 18.86 1.16 33.99
N ALA A 147 18.57 -0.14 34.05
CA ALA A 147 19.30 -1.16 33.32
C ALA A 147 19.31 -0.86 31.80
N TRP A 148 18.15 -0.50 31.24
CA TRP A 148 18.04 -0.11 29.84
C TRP A 148 18.77 1.19 29.51
N GLU A 149 18.65 2.24 30.34
CA GLU A 149 19.32 3.53 30.11
C GLU A 149 20.84 3.36 30.09
N ASN A 150 21.40 2.64 31.07
CA ASN A 150 22.83 2.34 31.14
C ASN A 150 23.27 1.53 29.90
N TRP A 151 22.50 0.50 29.54
CA TRP A 151 22.79 -0.34 28.38
C TRP A 151 22.75 0.45 27.08
N SER A 152 21.69 1.25 26.85
CA SER A 152 21.47 1.99 25.62
C SER A 152 22.54 3.06 25.42
N ARG A 153 22.94 3.73 26.50
CA ARG A 153 24.01 4.74 26.49
C ARG A 153 25.36 4.14 26.13
N LEU A 154 25.75 3.04 26.78
CA LEU A 154 27.00 2.33 26.48
C LEU A 154 27.01 1.83 25.03
N PHE A 155 25.92 1.19 24.61
CA PHE A 155 25.80 0.65 23.26
C PHE A 155 25.86 1.75 22.20
N LEU A 156 25.13 2.85 22.38
CA LEU A 156 25.10 3.95 21.42
C LEU A 156 26.44 4.68 21.34
N ALA A 157 27.17 4.84 22.45
CA ALA A 157 28.51 5.44 22.45
C ALA A 157 29.48 4.66 21.54
N ILE A 158 29.51 3.32 21.68
CA ILE A 158 30.32 2.44 20.83
C ILE A 158 29.83 2.50 19.38
N CYS A 159 28.51 2.50 19.16
CA CYS A 159 27.95 2.62 17.81
C CYS A 159 28.26 3.96 17.14
N ASP A 160 28.28 5.06 17.89
CA ASP A 160 28.60 6.40 17.38
C ASP A 160 30.07 6.55 17.04
N PHE A 161 30.96 5.88 17.79
CA PHE A 161 32.39 5.80 17.48
C PHE A 161 32.65 5.01 16.18
N HIS A 162 32.10 3.80 16.05
CA HIS A 162 32.35 2.93 14.89
C HIS A 162 31.51 3.27 13.64
N ALA A 163 30.30 3.80 13.82
CA ALA A 163 29.36 4.09 12.73
C ALA A 163 28.66 5.45 12.90
N PRO A 164 29.39 6.58 12.78
CA PRO A 164 28.86 7.92 13.06
C PRO A 164 27.75 8.34 12.10
N LYS A 165 26.80 9.16 12.58
CA LYS A 165 25.73 9.75 11.77
C LYS A 165 26.31 10.80 10.81
N ARG A 166 25.95 10.73 9.52
CA ARG A 166 26.31 11.74 8.52
C ARG A 166 25.14 12.13 7.63
N LYS A 167 25.07 13.41 7.27
CA LYS A 167 24.11 13.94 6.30
C LYS A 167 24.64 13.75 4.88
N ARG A 168 23.83 13.17 4.00
CA ARG A 168 24.15 12.98 2.58
C ARG A 168 23.10 13.62 1.68
N LYS A 169 23.56 14.27 0.62
CA LYS A 169 22.71 14.80 -0.45
C LYS A 169 22.32 13.65 -1.38
N VAL A 170 21.03 13.47 -1.61
CA VAL A 170 20.54 12.47 -2.57
C VAL A 170 20.72 13.02 -3.98
N ARG A 171 21.51 12.33 -4.81
CA ARG A 171 21.64 12.63 -6.25
C ARG A 171 20.68 11.74 -7.03
N ASN A 172 19.84 12.34 -7.88
CA ASN A 172 19.01 11.58 -8.82
C ASN A 172 19.80 11.35 -10.11
N ASN A 173 20.11 10.08 -10.41
CA ASN A 173 20.70 9.71 -11.70
C ASN A 173 19.57 9.24 -12.62
N PHE A 174 19.12 10.13 -13.52
CA PHE A 174 17.90 9.91 -14.31
C PHE A 174 18.07 8.90 -15.47
N ALA A 175 19.30 8.63 -15.92
CA ALA A 175 19.56 7.67 -17.01
C ALA A 175 20.98 7.07 -16.94
N PRO A 176 21.22 6.03 -16.12
CA PRO A 176 22.54 5.42 -15.95
C PRO A 176 23.12 4.77 -17.23
N TRP A 177 22.29 4.44 -18.23
CA TRP A 177 22.72 3.89 -19.53
C TRP A 177 23.14 4.97 -20.55
N LEU A 178 23.01 6.26 -20.24
CA LEU A 178 23.38 7.34 -21.15
C LEU A 178 24.89 7.65 -21.04
N THR A 179 25.68 6.97 -21.85
CA THR A 179 27.15 7.12 -21.88
C THR A 179 27.59 8.42 -22.57
N PRO A 180 28.82 8.91 -22.32
CA PRO A 180 29.40 10.05 -23.06
C PRO A 180 29.38 9.83 -24.58
N GLU A 181 29.60 8.60 -25.03
CA GLU A 181 29.58 8.25 -26.45
C GLU A 181 28.19 8.43 -27.09
N ILE A 182 27.13 8.01 -26.41
CA ILE A 182 25.76 8.23 -26.91
C ILE A 182 25.45 9.73 -26.95
N LYS A 183 25.92 10.51 -25.97
CA LYS A 183 25.75 11.97 -25.99
C LYS A 183 26.47 12.60 -27.18
N ARG A 184 27.65 12.10 -27.56
CA ARG A 184 28.36 12.52 -28.77
C ARG A 184 27.56 12.20 -30.04
N LEU A 185 27.02 10.99 -30.16
CA LEU A 185 26.17 10.63 -31.31
C LEU A 185 24.89 11.49 -31.38
N MET A 186 24.28 11.80 -30.24
CA MET A 186 23.14 12.72 -30.16
C MET A 186 23.51 14.12 -30.64
N PHE A 187 24.68 14.62 -30.22
CA PHE A 187 25.18 15.92 -30.66
C PHE A 187 25.45 15.96 -32.17
N GLU A 188 26.09 14.94 -32.73
CA GLU A 188 26.33 14.85 -34.18
C GLU A 188 25.04 14.75 -34.99
N ARG A 189 24.06 13.96 -34.52
CA ARG A 189 22.71 13.94 -35.11
C ARG A 189 22.09 15.34 -35.13
N ASP A 190 22.19 16.07 -34.02
CA ASP A 190 21.60 17.41 -33.89
C ASP A 190 22.35 18.46 -34.72
N LYS A 191 23.66 18.28 -34.92
CA LYS A 191 24.48 19.06 -35.85
C LYS A 191 24.09 18.80 -37.32
N LEU A 192 24.01 17.53 -37.73
CA LEU A 192 23.61 17.14 -39.09
C LEU A 192 22.19 17.60 -39.43
N ARG A 193 21.29 17.60 -38.44
CA ARG A 193 19.95 18.17 -38.64
C ARG A 193 19.99 19.67 -38.88
N ARG A 194 20.80 20.42 -38.10
CA ARG A 194 20.96 21.86 -38.34
C ARG A 194 21.51 22.12 -39.74
N ALA A 195 22.50 21.35 -40.18
CA ALA A 195 23.03 21.43 -41.54
C ALA A 195 21.99 21.07 -42.60
N SER A 196 21.17 20.03 -42.40
CA SER A 196 20.13 19.64 -43.35
C SER A 196 19.02 20.68 -43.48
N VAL A 197 18.70 21.39 -42.39
CA VAL A 197 17.75 22.50 -42.40
C VAL A 197 18.33 23.74 -43.11
N ILE A 198 19.62 24.03 -42.94
CA ILE A 198 20.28 25.19 -43.57
C ILE A 198 20.51 24.97 -45.06
N ASN A 199 21.05 23.81 -45.45
CA ASN A 199 21.46 23.52 -46.82
C ASN A 199 20.31 22.98 -47.68
N ASN A 200 19.25 22.45 -47.06
CA ASN A 200 18.03 21.93 -47.68
C ASN A 200 18.24 21.02 -48.92
N SER A 201 19.18 20.07 -48.82
CA SER A 201 19.44 19.09 -49.87
C SER A 201 19.05 17.67 -49.44
N ASP A 202 18.67 16.81 -50.38
CA ASP A 202 18.36 15.40 -50.09
C ASP A 202 19.55 14.61 -49.50
N ALA A 203 20.78 14.96 -49.86
CA ALA A 203 21.99 14.34 -49.30
C ALA A 203 22.08 14.58 -47.77
N HIS A 204 22.02 15.84 -47.33
CA HIS A 204 22.06 16.19 -45.91
C HIS A 204 20.87 15.62 -45.11
N TRP A 205 19.67 15.55 -45.70
CA TRP A 205 18.52 14.90 -45.06
C TRP A 205 18.70 13.38 -44.91
N THR A 206 19.37 12.74 -45.87
CA THR A 206 19.71 11.31 -45.80
C THR A 206 20.75 11.05 -44.71
N GLU A 207 21.79 11.87 -44.61
CA GLU A 207 22.78 11.80 -43.54
C GLU A 207 22.15 11.96 -42.15
N TYR A 208 21.23 12.92 -41.99
CA TYR A 208 20.47 13.07 -40.74
C TYR A 208 19.65 11.82 -40.41
N LYS A 209 18.95 11.22 -41.38
CA LYS A 209 18.15 10.00 -41.16
C LYS A 209 19.04 8.84 -40.69
N ILE A 210 20.21 8.67 -41.28
CA ILE A 210 21.22 7.67 -40.88
C ILE A 210 21.67 7.94 -39.44
N ALA A 211 22.10 9.16 -39.13
CA ALA A 211 22.54 9.55 -37.79
C ALA A 211 21.43 9.36 -36.72
N ARG A 212 20.18 9.70 -37.04
CA ARG A 212 19.02 9.47 -36.18
C ARG A 212 18.82 7.98 -35.90
N ASN A 213 18.89 7.13 -36.92
CA ASN A 213 18.74 5.69 -36.77
C ASN A 213 19.89 5.11 -35.93
N ASN A 214 21.13 5.56 -36.15
CA ASN A 214 22.29 5.15 -35.36
C ASN A 214 22.15 5.51 -33.89
N VAL A 215 21.72 6.74 -33.57
CA VAL A 215 21.42 7.15 -32.19
C VAL A 215 20.33 6.27 -31.56
N ASN A 216 19.25 6.01 -32.29
CA ASN A 216 18.16 5.15 -31.80
C ASN A 216 18.63 3.71 -31.52
N ILE A 217 19.46 3.14 -32.39
CA ILE A 217 20.05 1.81 -32.21
C ILE A 217 21.00 1.81 -31.01
N ALA A 218 21.88 2.81 -30.90
CA ALA A 218 22.83 2.94 -29.80
C ALA A 218 22.12 3.05 -28.43
N ILE A 219 21.09 3.89 -28.33
CA ILE A 219 20.26 4.03 -27.12
C ILE A 219 19.58 2.71 -26.77
N ARG A 220 18.96 2.04 -27.75
CA ARG A 220 18.30 0.73 -27.52
C ARG A 220 19.30 -0.31 -27.02
N LYS A 221 20.44 -0.45 -27.69
CA LYS A 221 21.51 -1.41 -27.32
C LYS A 221 22.07 -1.13 -25.92
N ALA A 222 22.37 0.13 -25.60
CA ALA A 222 22.89 0.49 -24.28
C ALA A 222 21.86 0.27 -23.17
N LYS A 223 20.59 0.60 -23.41
CA LYS A 223 19.50 0.34 -22.45
C LYS A 223 19.33 -1.17 -22.22
N THR A 224 19.28 -1.97 -23.28
CA THR A 224 19.19 -3.45 -23.17
C THR A 224 20.37 -4.02 -22.41
N ASN A 225 21.61 -3.64 -22.77
CA ASN A 225 22.82 -4.13 -22.10
C ASN A 225 22.86 -3.75 -20.62
N TYR A 226 22.54 -2.50 -20.29
CA TYR A 226 22.50 -2.03 -18.91
C TYR A 226 21.50 -2.85 -18.07
N TYR A 227 20.26 -3.01 -18.55
CA TYR A 227 19.26 -3.74 -17.79
C TYR A 227 19.55 -5.24 -17.73
N LYS A 228 20.05 -5.84 -18.81
CA LYS A 228 20.52 -7.23 -18.81
C LYS A 228 21.56 -7.45 -17.72
N MET A 229 22.62 -6.64 -17.70
CA MET A 229 23.67 -6.69 -16.67
C MET A 229 23.13 -6.40 -15.27
N TYR A 230 22.23 -5.42 -15.13
CA TYR A 230 21.59 -5.09 -13.85
C TYR A 230 20.83 -6.28 -13.28
N PHE A 231 20.02 -6.96 -14.10
CA PHE A 231 19.25 -8.12 -13.63
C PHE A 231 20.14 -9.34 -13.38
N GLU A 232 21.17 -9.57 -14.22
CA GLU A 232 22.17 -10.63 -14.02
C GLU A 232 22.94 -10.45 -12.70
N THR A 233 23.40 -9.23 -12.41
CA THR A 233 24.12 -8.91 -11.17
C THR A 233 23.22 -8.98 -9.92
N ASN A 234 21.91 -8.88 -10.09
CA ASN A 234 20.93 -8.89 -9.00
C ASN A 234 20.02 -10.14 -9.01
N ILE A 235 20.46 -11.23 -9.63
CA ILE A 235 19.78 -12.53 -9.54
C ILE A 235 19.66 -12.92 -8.06
N GLY A 236 18.46 -13.35 -7.65
CA GLY A 236 18.16 -13.72 -6.26
C GLY A 236 17.77 -12.55 -5.36
N ASN A 237 18.02 -11.29 -5.75
CA ASN A 237 17.63 -10.11 -4.96
C ASN A 237 16.30 -9.50 -5.45
N ILE A 238 15.18 -10.07 -5.00
CA ILE A 238 13.81 -9.68 -5.39
C ILE A 238 13.58 -8.17 -5.30
N LYS A 239 14.02 -7.51 -4.22
CA LYS A 239 13.82 -6.06 -4.02
C LYS A 239 14.52 -5.22 -5.08
N LYS A 240 15.76 -5.56 -5.42
CA LYS A 240 16.52 -4.85 -6.46
C LYS A 240 15.97 -5.15 -7.84
N SER A 241 15.58 -6.40 -8.12
CA SER A 241 14.88 -6.74 -9.37
C SER A 241 13.65 -5.83 -9.54
N TRP A 242 12.79 -5.75 -8.52
CA TRP A 242 11.62 -4.88 -8.50
C TRP A 242 11.91 -3.39 -8.73
N LYS A 243 12.99 -2.88 -8.13
CA LYS A 243 13.44 -1.51 -8.37
C LYS A 243 13.82 -1.29 -9.84
N GLY A 244 14.52 -2.23 -10.45
CA GLY A 244 14.82 -2.22 -11.88
C GLY A 244 13.55 -2.24 -12.74
N VAL A 245 12.57 -3.09 -12.42
CA VAL A 245 11.29 -3.17 -13.14
C VAL A 245 10.55 -1.83 -13.10
N ASN A 246 10.38 -1.27 -11.90
CA ASN A 246 9.66 -0.01 -11.72
C ASN A 246 10.36 1.15 -12.42
N SER A 247 11.69 1.15 -12.45
CA SER A 247 12.51 2.09 -13.24
C SER A 247 12.20 1.98 -14.74
N ILE A 248 12.10 0.76 -15.29
CA ILE A 248 11.77 0.57 -16.72
C ILE A 248 10.34 1.01 -17.02
N LEU A 249 9.40 0.65 -16.15
CA LEU A 249 7.97 0.95 -16.33
C LEU A 249 7.61 2.41 -16.08
N GLY A 250 8.56 3.24 -15.62
CA GLY A 250 8.27 4.62 -15.21
C GLY A 250 7.32 4.69 -14.01
N ARG A 251 7.19 3.59 -13.25
CA ARG A 251 6.37 3.55 -12.04
C ARG A 251 7.15 4.25 -10.93
N THR A 252 6.93 5.55 -10.79
CA THR A 252 7.34 6.27 -9.59
C THR A 252 6.38 5.91 -8.46
N GLN A 253 6.90 5.70 -7.26
CA GLN A 253 6.00 5.67 -6.11
C GLN A 253 5.39 7.07 -5.97
N PRO A 254 4.07 7.17 -5.73
CA PRO A 254 3.45 8.47 -5.48
C PRO A 254 4.21 9.16 -4.35
N ALA A 255 4.38 10.48 -4.47
CA ALA A 255 5.02 11.26 -3.42
C ALA A 255 4.27 11.00 -2.11
N THR A 256 4.97 10.50 -1.10
CA THR A 256 4.46 10.30 0.27
C THR A 256 4.37 11.61 1.03
N GLU A 257 4.54 12.74 0.34
CA GLU A 257 4.52 14.05 0.96
C GLU A 257 3.09 14.49 1.24
N ILE A 258 2.84 14.88 2.48
CA ILE A 258 1.55 15.43 2.90
C ILE A 258 1.72 16.93 2.92
N ASN A 259 1.15 17.60 1.92
CA ASN A 259 1.33 19.04 1.71
C ASN A 259 0.16 19.88 2.22
N ARG A 260 -0.98 19.26 2.48
CA ARG A 260 -2.20 19.92 2.94
C ARG A 260 -3.05 18.94 3.75
N ILE A 261 -3.58 19.43 4.87
CA ILE A 261 -4.63 18.79 5.67
C ILE A 261 -5.71 19.84 5.94
N ASP A 262 -6.98 19.46 5.81
CA ASP A 262 -8.13 20.31 6.07
C ASP A 262 -8.78 19.94 7.42
N ILE A 263 -9.11 20.94 8.24
CA ILE A 263 -9.88 20.80 9.48
C ILE A 263 -11.02 21.82 9.45
N GLY A 264 -12.25 21.36 9.22
CA GLY A 264 -13.37 22.25 8.95
C GLY A 264 -13.06 23.12 7.73
N ASP A 265 -13.20 24.44 7.89
CA ASP A 265 -12.93 25.41 6.81
C ASP A 265 -11.45 25.83 6.70
N ASN A 266 -10.60 25.38 7.63
CA ASN A 266 -9.19 25.77 7.69
C ASN A 266 -8.29 24.75 6.96
N SER A 267 -7.43 25.25 6.06
CA SER A 267 -6.42 24.44 5.37
C SER A 267 -5.01 24.66 5.94
N ILE A 268 -4.35 23.57 6.31
CA ILE A 268 -3.04 23.59 6.98
C ILE A 268 -1.99 23.02 6.04
N THR A 269 -0.98 23.82 5.73
CA THR A 269 0.05 23.49 4.70
C THR A 269 1.48 23.39 5.24
N THR A 270 1.70 23.83 6.48
CA THR A 270 3.05 23.79 7.09
C THR A 270 3.34 22.39 7.67
N PRO A 271 4.46 21.72 7.32
CA PRO A 271 4.70 20.34 7.75
C PRO A 271 4.69 20.12 9.28
N LEU A 272 5.21 21.08 10.06
CA LEU A 272 5.15 21.02 11.52
C LEU A 272 3.69 21.04 12.04
N LYS A 273 2.88 21.98 11.54
CA LYS A 273 1.45 22.07 11.91
C LYS A 273 0.69 20.82 11.46
N ILE A 274 0.93 20.34 10.23
CA ILE A 274 0.35 19.09 9.72
C ILE A 274 0.71 17.91 10.65
N SER A 275 1.99 17.79 11.04
CA SER A 275 2.42 16.71 11.93
C SER A 275 1.71 16.76 13.29
N ASN A 276 1.56 17.95 13.89
CA ASN A 276 0.87 18.11 15.17
C ASN A 276 -0.63 17.81 15.06
N VAL A 277 -1.28 18.24 13.98
CA VAL A 277 -2.70 17.97 13.71
C VAL A 277 -2.96 16.48 13.55
N LEU A 278 -2.16 15.80 12.74
CA LEU A 278 -2.29 14.36 12.57
C LEU A 278 -1.99 13.63 13.89
N ASN A 279 -0.99 14.07 14.65
CA ASN A 279 -0.70 13.46 15.95
C ASN A 279 -1.87 13.63 16.93
N TYR A 280 -2.47 14.82 16.98
CA TYR A 280 -3.64 15.11 17.79
C TYR A 280 -4.83 14.25 17.37
N HIS A 281 -5.11 14.18 16.06
CA HIS A 281 -6.19 13.35 15.52
C HIS A 281 -6.03 11.88 15.90
N PHE A 282 -4.84 11.30 15.71
CA PHE A 282 -4.60 9.89 16.01
C PHE A 282 -4.68 9.56 17.50
N THR A 283 -4.27 10.48 18.38
CA THR A 283 -4.34 10.28 19.84
C THR A 283 -5.75 10.49 20.41
N HIS A 284 -6.55 11.36 19.81
CA HIS A 284 -7.86 11.75 20.36
C HIS A 284 -9.04 11.05 19.68
N ILE A 285 -8.86 10.40 18.53
CA ILE A 285 -9.96 9.72 17.83
C ILE A 285 -10.56 8.58 18.66
N GLY A 286 -9.72 7.77 19.31
CA GLY A 286 -10.16 6.67 20.16
C GLY A 286 -10.99 7.13 21.36
N PRO A 287 -10.45 8.03 22.23
CA PRO A 287 -11.19 8.52 23.39
C PRO A 287 -12.47 9.26 23.01
N ARG A 288 -12.46 10.02 21.91
CA ARG A 288 -13.66 10.70 21.41
C ARG A 288 -14.74 9.73 20.95
N LEU A 289 -14.36 8.63 20.29
CA LEU A 289 -15.31 7.60 19.88
C LEU A 289 -15.89 6.89 21.11
N ALA A 290 -15.03 6.47 22.04
CA ALA A 290 -15.45 5.82 23.28
C ALA A 290 -16.37 6.71 24.14
N GLY A 291 -16.07 8.01 24.27
CA GLY A 291 -16.88 8.96 25.04
C GLY A 291 -18.25 9.29 24.42
N ASN A 292 -18.46 8.98 23.14
CA ASN A 292 -19.76 9.14 22.49
C ASN A 292 -20.66 7.90 22.65
N ILE A 293 -20.15 6.82 23.24
CA ILE A 293 -20.91 5.60 23.45
C ILE A 293 -21.77 5.80 24.71
N PRO A 294 -23.10 5.60 24.61
CA PRO A 294 -23.97 5.71 25.78
C PRO A 294 -23.65 4.64 26.81
N GLU A 295 -23.87 4.94 28.09
CA GLU A 295 -23.76 3.95 29.16
C GLU A 295 -24.71 2.78 28.91
N THR A 296 -24.25 1.57 29.22
CA THR A 296 -24.99 0.32 29.04
C THR A 296 -25.15 -0.37 30.39
N SER A 297 -26.29 -1.03 30.57
CA SER A 297 -26.56 -1.83 31.78
C SER A 297 -25.86 -3.19 31.76
N VAL A 298 -25.38 -3.64 30.60
CA VAL A 298 -24.74 -4.95 30.40
C VAL A 298 -23.22 -4.81 30.49
N SER A 299 -22.60 -5.68 31.27
CA SER A 299 -21.13 -5.73 31.42
C SER A 299 -20.50 -6.56 30.31
N PHE A 300 -19.24 -6.27 29.97
CA PHE A 300 -18.49 -7.17 29.07
C PHE A 300 -18.16 -8.51 29.76
N GLU A 301 -18.18 -8.55 31.09
CA GLU A 301 -17.93 -9.77 31.87
C GLU A 301 -19.04 -10.81 31.67
N ASP A 302 -20.25 -10.37 31.32
CA ASP A 302 -21.40 -11.25 31.07
C ASP A 302 -21.20 -12.13 29.81
N TYR A 303 -20.27 -11.75 28.93
CA TYR A 303 -19.96 -12.46 27.69
C TYR A 303 -18.68 -13.29 27.77
N ILE A 304 -18.04 -13.39 28.95
CA ILE A 304 -16.76 -14.10 29.11
C ILE A 304 -16.88 -15.15 30.19
N THR A 305 -16.66 -16.40 29.81
CA THR A 305 -16.47 -17.49 30.76
C THR A 305 -15.03 -17.45 31.31
N PRO A 306 -14.81 -17.31 32.63
CA PRO A 306 -13.47 -17.31 33.21
C PRO A 306 -12.74 -18.64 32.94
N SER A 307 -11.48 -18.55 32.56
CA SER A 307 -10.62 -19.71 32.36
C SER A 307 -10.30 -20.39 33.69
N VAL A 308 -10.30 -21.72 33.66
CA VAL A 308 -9.82 -22.57 34.77
C VAL A 308 -8.30 -22.73 34.75
N SER A 309 -7.66 -22.45 33.62
CA SER A 309 -6.21 -22.52 33.46
C SER A 309 -5.56 -21.24 33.95
N SER A 310 -4.28 -21.33 34.34
CA SER A 310 -3.49 -20.18 34.76
C SER A 310 -2.28 -19.95 33.86
N PHE A 311 -1.92 -18.68 33.68
CA PHE A 311 -0.75 -18.27 32.90
C PHE A 311 0.12 -17.29 33.67
N THR A 312 1.42 -17.59 33.69
CA THR A 312 2.46 -16.73 34.23
C THR A 312 3.59 -16.60 33.22
N LEU A 313 4.12 -15.39 33.05
CA LEU A 313 5.29 -15.15 32.21
C LEU A 313 6.55 -15.78 32.79
N ASN A 314 7.29 -16.47 31.92
CA ASN A 314 8.53 -17.14 32.26
C ASN A 314 9.76 -16.41 31.69
N GLU A 315 10.86 -16.47 32.44
CA GLU A 315 12.17 -16.00 31.98
C GLU A 315 12.65 -16.78 30.75
N ILE A 316 13.58 -16.17 30.00
CA ILE A 316 14.14 -16.77 28.78
C ILE A 316 15.66 -16.95 28.85
N SER A 317 16.16 -17.84 28.01
CA SER A 317 17.58 -18.08 27.83
C SER A 317 18.22 -17.14 26.81
N CYS A 318 19.55 -17.04 26.87
CA CYS A 318 20.36 -16.31 25.89
C CYS A 318 20.14 -16.82 24.45
N ASP A 319 19.91 -18.13 24.26
CA ASP A 319 19.68 -18.70 22.93
C ASP A 319 18.43 -18.17 22.25
N VAL A 320 17.36 -17.93 23.02
CA VAL A 320 16.12 -17.36 22.51
C VAL A 320 16.40 -15.94 21.98
N VAL A 321 17.07 -15.11 22.78
CA VAL A 321 17.43 -13.74 22.38
C VAL A 321 18.37 -13.74 21.18
N HIS A 322 19.39 -14.60 21.18
CA HIS A 322 20.33 -14.73 20.07
C HIS A 322 19.61 -15.06 18.76
N ARG A 323 18.69 -16.05 18.76
CA ARG A 323 17.88 -16.39 17.57
C ARG A 323 17.03 -15.21 17.11
N LEU A 324 16.38 -14.51 18.04
CA LEU A 324 15.53 -13.35 17.72
C LEU A 324 16.33 -12.21 17.09
N VAL A 325 17.49 -11.85 17.66
CA VAL A 325 18.35 -10.78 17.13
C VAL A 325 18.94 -11.19 15.78
N SER A 326 19.39 -12.43 15.62
CA SER A 326 19.92 -12.95 14.36
C SER A 326 18.87 -12.98 13.23
N SER A 327 17.59 -13.16 13.57
CA SER A 327 16.47 -13.10 12.61
C SER A 327 16.08 -11.67 12.19
N LEU A 328 16.67 -10.62 12.79
CA LEU A 328 16.31 -9.24 12.49
C LEU A 328 16.60 -8.86 11.03
N GLN A 329 15.66 -8.11 10.48
CA GLN A 329 15.74 -7.56 9.13
C GLN A 329 16.44 -6.19 9.16
N ILE A 330 17.69 -6.15 8.70
CA ILE A 330 18.60 -4.98 8.82
C ILE A 330 18.09 -3.68 8.19
N ASN A 331 17.15 -3.76 7.25
CA ASN A 331 16.63 -2.61 6.50
C ASN A 331 15.31 -2.06 7.07
N LYS A 332 14.85 -2.53 8.24
CA LYS A 332 13.66 -1.97 8.89
C LYS A 332 13.94 -0.58 9.47
N ALA A 333 12.88 0.21 9.59
CA ALA A 333 12.97 1.57 10.13
C ALA A 333 13.40 1.54 11.61
N THR A 334 14.26 2.48 11.98
CA THR A 334 14.72 2.71 13.36
C THR A 334 13.68 3.49 14.15
N GLY A 335 13.53 3.21 15.44
CA GLY A 335 12.70 3.96 16.39
C GLY A 335 13.21 5.38 16.65
N LEU A 336 12.77 5.98 17.76
CA LEU A 336 13.30 7.27 18.25
C LEU A 336 14.58 7.10 19.06
N ASP A 337 14.81 5.90 19.60
CA ASP A 337 16.02 5.44 20.30
C ASP A 337 17.30 5.47 19.45
N GLY A 338 17.18 5.54 18.13
CA GLY A 338 18.33 5.59 17.23
C GLY A 338 19.09 4.26 17.06
N ILE A 339 18.58 3.18 17.66
CA ILE A 339 19.17 1.83 17.61
C ILE A 339 18.57 1.05 16.45
N SER A 340 19.34 0.90 15.37
CA SER A 340 18.88 0.19 14.17
C SER A 340 19.01 -1.32 14.31
N ALA A 341 18.13 -2.06 13.61
CA ALA A 341 18.21 -3.52 13.52
C ALA A 341 19.55 -4.03 12.95
N ARG A 342 20.20 -3.23 12.10
CA ARG A 342 21.55 -3.54 11.61
C ARG A 342 22.56 -3.54 12.75
N LEU A 343 22.62 -2.49 13.56
CA LEU A 343 23.57 -2.38 14.67
C LEU A 343 23.44 -3.54 15.66
N LEU A 344 22.21 -3.89 16.05
CA LEU A 344 21.98 -5.03 16.96
C LEU A 344 22.48 -6.35 16.36
N LYS A 345 22.29 -6.55 15.04
CA LYS A 345 22.74 -7.77 14.37
C LYS A 345 24.25 -7.82 14.19
N GLU A 346 24.90 -6.69 13.89
CA GLU A 346 26.37 -6.59 13.85
C GLU A 346 26.99 -6.75 15.25
N ALA A 347 26.24 -6.45 16.32
CA ALA A 347 26.71 -6.59 17.70
C ALA A 347 26.54 -8.01 18.27
N CYS A 348 25.81 -8.89 17.58
CA CYS A 348 25.69 -10.28 17.98
C CYS A 348 27.04 -11.02 17.86
N PRO A 349 27.33 -11.97 18.76
CA PRO A 349 26.53 -12.39 19.91
C PRO A 349 26.82 -11.60 21.20
N LYS A 350 27.70 -10.59 21.17
CA LYS A 350 28.31 -9.98 22.36
C LYS A 350 27.31 -9.29 23.30
N ILE A 351 26.27 -8.70 22.75
CA ILE A 351 25.24 -8.00 23.53
C ILE A 351 24.15 -8.93 24.10
N VAL A 352 24.10 -10.19 23.67
CA VAL A 352 23.00 -11.11 24.00
C VAL A 352 22.83 -11.29 25.51
N PRO A 353 23.88 -11.59 26.31
CA PRO A 353 23.70 -11.81 27.75
C PRO A 353 23.09 -10.61 28.47
N SER A 354 23.61 -9.41 28.19
CA SER A 354 23.11 -8.16 28.77
C SER A 354 21.67 -7.83 28.37
N LEU A 355 21.29 -8.10 27.11
CA LEU A 355 19.91 -7.93 26.66
C LEU A 355 18.96 -8.96 27.29
N THR A 356 19.39 -10.22 27.41
CA THR A 356 18.62 -11.26 28.10
C THR A 356 18.34 -10.88 29.54
N HIS A 357 19.34 -10.35 30.24
CA HIS A 357 19.17 -9.86 31.61
C HIS A 357 18.09 -8.77 31.70
N ILE A 358 18.12 -7.75 30.84
CA ILE A 358 17.11 -6.67 30.83
C ILE A 358 15.70 -7.23 30.55
N ILE A 359 15.58 -8.17 29.61
CA ILE A 359 14.28 -8.79 29.28
C ILE A 359 13.75 -9.58 30.48
N ASN A 360 14.58 -10.41 31.11
CA ASN A 360 14.18 -11.19 32.29
C ASN A 360 13.88 -10.28 33.48
N LEU A 361 14.63 -9.19 33.65
CA LEU A 361 14.35 -8.19 34.67
C LEU A 361 12.98 -7.54 34.47
N SER A 362 12.63 -7.18 33.23
CA SER A 362 11.30 -6.66 32.88
C SER A 362 10.18 -7.66 33.22
N ILE A 363 10.38 -8.95 32.91
CA ILE A 363 9.42 -10.02 33.22
C ILE A 363 9.28 -10.18 34.74
N ARG A 364 10.40 -10.32 35.47
CA ARG A 364 10.42 -10.48 36.93
C ARG A 364 9.81 -9.31 37.68
N SER A 365 10.05 -8.09 37.22
CA SER A 365 9.55 -6.89 37.88
C SER A 365 8.12 -6.53 37.45
N GLY A 366 7.54 -7.22 36.46
CA GLY A 366 6.24 -6.86 35.88
C GLY A 366 6.24 -5.44 35.27
N CYS A 367 7.39 -4.95 34.80
CA CYS A 367 7.54 -3.57 34.34
C CYS A 367 8.16 -3.52 32.93
N PHE A 368 7.47 -2.85 32.03
CA PHE A 368 7.93 -2.57 30.68
C PHE A 368 8.68 -1.23 30.65
N PRO A 369 9.93 -1.16 30.16
CA PRO A 369 10.72 0.07 30.13
C PRO A 369 10.05 1.27 29.45
N GLU A 370 10.17 2.46 30.04
CA GLU A 370 9.52 3.70 29.60
C GLU A 370 9.99 4.16 28.21
N GLU A 371 11.29 4.09 27.88
CA GLU A 371 11.78 4.43 26.55
C GLU A 371 11.17 3.56 25.43
N TRP A 372 10.79 2.32 25.77
CA TRP A 372 10.14 1.40 24.83
C TRP A 372 8.67 1.75 24.58
N LYS A 373 8.07 2.61 25.42
CA LYS A 373 6.69 3.08 25.30
C LYS A 373 6.52 4.27 24.36
N ILE A 374 7.63 4.81 23.83
CA ILE A 374 7.63 5.95 22.91
C ILE A 374 7.68 5.47 21.46
N SER A 375 6.67 5.83 20.66
CA SER A 375 6.58 5.44 19.25
C SER A 375 6.77 6.62 18.29
N LYS A 376 7.38 6.34 17.13
CA LYS A 376 7.35 7.25 15.99
C LYS A 376 6.25 6.82 15.02
N VAL A 377 5.27 7.68 14.79
CA VAL A 377 4.12 7.37 13.94
C VAL A 377 4.35 7.89 12.52
N LEU A 378 4.13 7.01 11.53
CA LEU A 378 4.07 7.38 10.12
C LEU A 378 2.61 7.35 9.64
N PRO A 379 2.06 8.49 9.17
CA PRO A 379 0.74 8.52 8.58
C PRO A 379 0.78 7.87 7.20
N LEU A 380 0.14 6.70 7.06
CA LEU A 380 -0.02 6.02 5.78
C LEU A 380 -1.39 6.36 5.20
N TYR A 381 -1.40 6.93 4.00
CA TYR A 381 -2.62 7.22 3.27
C TYR A 381 -3.33 5.92 2.86
N LYS A 382 -4.65 5.85 3.10
CA LYS A 382 -5.50 4.70 2.77
C LYS A 382 -6.21 4.93 1.43
N GLU A 383 -7.23 5.79 1.41
CA GLU A 383 -8.15 5.99 0.28
C GLU A 383 -8.81 7.39 0.34
N ASP A 384 -9.60 7.74 -0.69
CA ASP A 384 -10.38 8.99 -0.81
C ASP A 384 -9.60 10.32 -0.89
N ILE A 385 -9.96 11.29 -0.03
CA ILE A 385 -9.45 12.67 -0.09
C ILE A 385 -8.21 12.77 0.80
N LYS A 386 -7.06 13.11 0.20
CA LYS A 386 -5.77 13.24 0.91
C LYS A 386 -5.71 14.37 1.93
N SER A 387 -6.60 15.36 1.87
CA SER A 387 -6.60 16.43 2.87
C SER A 387 -7.34 16.06 4.14
N ASP A 388 -8.13 14.98 4.17
CA ASP A 388 -8.84 14.54 5.37
C ASP A 388 -7.95 13.65 6.27
N PRO A 389 -7.72 14.02 7.55
CA PRO A 389 -7.01 13.19 8.54
C PRO A 389 -7.56 11.77 8.69
N ASN A 390 -8.87 11.56 8.53
CA ASN A 390 -9.51 10.24 8.74
C ASN A 390 -9.02 9.17 7.77
N ASN A 391 -8.54 9.62 6.60
CA ASN A 391 -8.03 8.78 5.51
C ASN A 391 -6.58 8.35 5.69
N TYR A 392 -5.98 8.66 6.84
CA TYR A 392 -4.65 8.20 7.23
C TYR A 392 -4.71 7.13 8.33
N ARG A 393 -3.79 6.18 8.26
CA ARG A 393 -3.54 5.15 9.27
C ARG A 393 -2.25 5.47 10.04
N PRO A 394 -2.27 5.49 11.38
CA PRO A 394 -1.07 5.76 12.18
C PRO A 394 -0.20 4.50 12.33
N VAL A 395 0.84 4.33 11.51
CA VAL A 395 1.77 3.20 11.67
C VAL A 395 2.88 3.53 12.66
N SER A 396 2.91 2.83 13.78
CA SER A 396 3.90 2.96 14.85
C SER A 396 5.20 2.24 14.53
N ILE A 397 6.29 2.99 14.46
CA ILE A 397 7.66 2.48 14.49
C ILE A 397 8.13 2.48 15.94
N LEU A 398 8.14 1.30 16.54
CA LEU A 398 8.64 1.05 17.89
C LEU A 398 10.16 0.79 17.90
N PRO A 399 10.83 1.02 19.05
CA PRO A 399 12.20 0.56 19.30
C PRO A 399 12.41 -0.91 18.91
N VAL A 400 13.59 -1.24 18.39
CA VAL A 400 13.83 -2.61 17.89
C VAL A 400 13.86 -3.61 19.03
N VAL A 401 14.45 -3.22 20.18
CA VAL A 401 14.54 -4.07 21.38
C VAL A 401 13.17 -4.29 22.03
N SER A 402 12.30 -3.27 22.06
CA SER A 402 10.88 -3.41 22.42
C SER A 402 10.21 -4.53 21.64
N LYS A 403 10.47 -4.67 20.33
CA LYS A 403 9.87 -5.75 19.52
C LYS A 403 10.46 -7.13 19.83
N ILE A 404 11.66 -7.22 20.42
CA ILE A 404 12.25 -8.49 20.83
C ILE A 404 11.49 -9.03 22.03
N ILE A 405 11.31 -8.22 23.08
CA ILE A 405 10.53 -8.63 24.24
C ILE A 405 9.07 -8.90 23.86
N GLU A 406 8.43 -8.06 23.03
CA GLU A 406 7.07 -8.32 22.57
C GLU A 406 6.93 -9.68 21.86
N LYS A 407 7.92 -10.12 21.08
CA LYS A 407 7.92 -11.45 20.46
C LYS A 407 8.04 -12.59 21.48
N VAL A 408 8.83 -12.38 22.53
CA VAL A 408 8.99 -13.37 23.61
C VAL A 408 7.65 -13.56 24.31
N ILE A 409 7.04 -12.46 24.73
CA ILE A 409 5.75 -12.45 25.43
C ILE A 409 4.63 -12.98 24.52
N PHE A 410 4.60 -12.55 23.26
CA PHE A 410 3.65 -13.05 22.26
C PHE A 410 3.72 -14.56 22.14
N LYS A 411 4.93 -15.13 22.04
CA LYS A 411 5.10 -16.58 21.87
C LYS A 411 4.49 -17.33 23.06
N GLN A 412 4.86 -16.96 24.28
CA GLN A 412 4.37 -17.61 25.50
C GLN A 412 2.84 -17.50 25.63
N LEU A 413 2.29 -16.30 25.45
CA LEU A 413 0.85 -16.07 25.57
C LEU A 413 0.06 -16.77 24.46
N TYR A 414 0.55 -16.74 23.22
CA TYR A 414 -0.12 -17.38 22.08
C TYR A 414 -0.15 -18.90 22.22
N GLU A 415 0.95 -19.52 22.69
CA GLU A 415 1.02 -20.96 22.99
C GLU A 415 -0.02 -21.31 24.08
N TYR A 416 -0.04 -20.58 25.20
CA TYR A 416 -1.05 -20.77 26.24
C TYR A 416 -2.50 -20.68 25.75
N LEU A 417 -2.84 -19.63 25.00
CA LEU A 417 -4.21 -19.43 24.47
C LEU A 417 -4.61 -20.55 23.50
N THR A 418 -3.65 -21.09 22.74
CA THR A 418 -3.90 -22.18 21.78
C THR A 418 -4.03 -23.52 22.50
N ASP A 419 -3.10 -23.83 23.40
CA ASP A 419 -3.05 -25.11 24.13
C ASP A 419 -4.27 -25.31 25.05
N ASN A 420 -4.90 -24.20 25.48
CA ASN A 420 -6.10 -24.21 26.30
C ASN A 420 -7.40 -23.91 25.52
N ASN A 421 -7.34 -23.85 24.17
CA ASN A 421 -8.50 -23.56 23.30
C ASN A 421 -9.28 -22.28 23.68
N LEU A 422 -8.58 -21.24 24.11
CA LEU A 422 -9.20 -19.99 24.60
C LEU A 422 -9.54 -19.00 23.48
N LEU A 423 -9.07 -19.25 22.26
CA LEU A 423 -9.42 -18.43 21.09
C LEU A 423 -10.67 -18.98 20.41
N ALA A 424 -11.62 -18.09 20.13
CA ALA A 424 -12.87 -18.35 19.45
C ALA A 424 -12.65 -19.17 18.17
N VAL A 425 -13.43 -20.23 18.00
CA VAL A 425 -13.33 -21.13 16.83
C VAL A 425 -13.61 -20.37 15.53
N SER A 426 -14.56 -19.43 15.57
CA SER A 426 -14.95 -18.53 14.47
C SER A 426 -13.89 -17.51 14.04
N GLN A 427 -12.80 -17.36 14.78
CA GLN A 427 -11.73 -16.42 14.47
C GLN A 427 -10.68 -17.06 13.56
N HIS A 428 -10.42 -16.48 12.39
CA HIS A 428 -9.37 -16.92 11.47
C HIS A 428 -8.22 -15.91 11.36
N GLY A 429 -8.43 -14.66 11.77
CA GLY A 429 -7.43 -13.60 11.70
C GLY A 429 -6.29 -13.82 12.70
N PHE A 430 -5.05 -13.58 12.26
CA PHE A 430 -3.84 -13.67 13.08
C PHE A 430 -3.63 -15.01 13.84
N ARG A 431 -4.29 -16.09 13.44
CA ARG A 431 -4.10 -17.43 14.00
C ARG A 431 -3.20 -18.29 13.12
N ARG A 432 -2.39 -19.13 13.75
CA ARG A 432 -1.58 -20.15 13.08
C ARG A 432 -2.50 -21.14 12.37
N MET A 433 -2.10 -21.60 11.18
CA MET A 433 -2.88 -22.51 10.31
C MET A 433 -4.22 -21.96 9.80
N HIS A 434 -4.55 -20.69 10.08
CA HIS A 434 -5.73 -20.02 9.55
C HIS A 434 -5.30 -18.94 8.55
N SER A 435 -6.18 -18.62 7.60
CA SER A 435 -5.94 -17.62 6.57
C SER A 435 -7.26 -17.06 6.06
N THR A 436 -7.20 -16.10 5.14
CA THR A 436 -8.40 -15.64 4.43
C THR A 436 -9.06 -16.77 3.63
N LEU A 437 -8.27 -17.71 3.10
CA LEU A 437 -8.80 -18.88 2.37
C LEU A 437 -9.64 -19.77 3.28
N THR A 438 -9.15 -20.12 4.48
CA THR A 438 -9.89 -21.00 5.40
C THR A 438 -11.21 -20.35 5.83
N ALA A 439 -11.19 -19.04 6.12
CA ALA A 439 -12.40 -18.29 6.49
C ALA A 439 -13.42 -18.24 5.35
N LEU A 440 -12.94 -17.98 4.12
CA LEU A 440 -13.80 -17.91 2.94
C LEU A 440 -14.37 -19.27 2.56
N LEU A 441 -13.59 -20.35 2.66
CA LEU A 441 -14.07 -21.70 2.41
C LEU A 441 -15.18 -22.08 3.38
N GLU A 442 -14.98 -21.88 4.69
CA GLU A 442 -15.97 -22.24 5.70
C GLU A 442 -17.30 -21.48 5.49
N VAL A 443 -17.22 -20.17 5.33
CA VAL A 443 -18.42 -19.34 5.16
C VAL A 443 -19.14 -19.61 3.83
N THR A 444 -18.41 -19.77 2.73
CA THR A 444 -19.04 -20.01 1.42
C THR A 444 -19.62 -21.42 1.32
N ASN A 445 -18.97 -22.41 1.93
CA ASN A 445 -19.51 -23.77 2.01
C ASN A 445 -20.83 -23.79 2.79
N ASN A 446 -20.91 -23.07 3.92
CA ASN A 446 -22.17 -22.92 4.67
C ASN A 446 -23.26 -22.27 3.80
N TRP A 447 -22.93 -21.21 3.05
CA TRP A 447 -23.89 -20.60 2.13
C TRP A 447 -24.38 -21.56 1.04
N TYR A 448 -23.49 -22.36 0.44
CA TYR A 448 -23.85 -23.34 -0.58
C TYR A 448 -24.77 -24.43 -0.01
N LEU A 449 -24.46 -25.00 1.16
CA LEU A 449 -25.31 -26.00 1.80
C LEU A 449 -26.73 -25.46 2.05
N ASN A 450 -26.84 -24.24 2.57
CA ASN A 450 -28.13 -23.59 2.77
C ASN A 450 -28.89 -23.36 1.44
N ILE A 451 -28.18 -23.05 0.35
CA ILE A 451 -28.80 -22.88 -0.99
C ILE A 451 -29.35 -24.21 -1.50
N ASP A 452 -28.61 -25.31 -1.30
CA ASP A 452 -29.03 -26.65 -1.72
C ASP A 452 -30.27 -27.11 -0.94
N ASP A 453 -30.41 -26.71 0.33
CA ASP A 453 -31.60 -26.89 1.16
C ASP A 453 -32.77 -25.95 0.80
N GLY A 454 -32.60 -25.10 -0.21
CA GLY A 454 -33.61 -24.14 -0.67
C GLY A 454 -33.76 -22.91 0.22
N LEU A 455 -32.84 -22.66 1.15
CA LEU A 455 -32.85 -21.50 2.04
C LEU A 455 -32.30 -20.24 1.33
N LEU A 456 -32.56 -19.09 1.93
CA LEU A 456 -31.85 -17.83 1.64
C LEU A 456 -30.88 -17.57 2.78
N ASN A 457 -29.67 -17.15 2.44
CA ASN A 457 -28.68 -16.68 3.40
C ASN A 457 -28.78 -15.15 3.52
N SER A 458 -28.70 -14.62 4.72
CA SER A 458 -28.42 -13.21 4.97
C SER A 458 -27.06 -13.08 5.62
N VAL A 459 -26.22 -12.22 5.04
CA VAL A 459 -24.85 -11.97 5.50
C VAL A 459 -24.74 -10.51 5.87
N LEU A 460 -24.34 -10.24 7.11
CA LEU A 460 -24.12 -8.90 7.63
C LEU A 460 -22.64 -8.66 7.79
N PHE A 461 -22.09 -7.74 7.01
CA PHE A 461 -20.69 -7.33 7.07
C PHE A 461 -20.55 -6.14 8.03
N LEU A 462 -19.97 -6.39 9.20
CA LEU A 462 -19.74 -5.38 10.24
C LEU A 462 -18.41 -4.65 9.98
N ASP A 463 -18.44 -3.31 10.00
CA ASP A 463 -17.23 -2.47 9.94
C ASP A 463 -17.10 -1.69 11.25
N LEU A 464 -15.99 -1.86 11.96
CA LEU A 464 -15.71 -1.14 13.21
C LEU A 464 -14.92 0.14 12.95
N LYS A 465 -15.32 1.26 13.56
CA LYS A 465 -14.59 2.53 13.43
C LYS A 465 -13.29 2.46 14.22
N LYS A 466 -12.16 2.38 13.49
CA LYS A 466 -10.80 2.50 14.07
C LYS A 466 -10.57 1.51 15.23
N ALA A 467 -10.96 0.25 15.04
CA ALA A 467 -11.03 -0.77 16.09
C ALA A 467 -9.77 -0.88 16.97
N PHE A 468 -8.58 -0.91 16.35
CA PHE A 468 -7.30 -0.96 17.08
C PHE A 468 -7.03 0.29 17.92
N ASP A 469 -7.52 1.46 17.51
CA ASP A 469 -7.30 2.74 18.18
C ASP A 469 -8.31 2.97 19.32
N THR A 470 -9.40 2.17 19.39
CA THR A 470 -10.48 2.31 20.38
C THR A 470 -10.45 1.30 21.52
N VAL A 471 -9.49 0.35 21.53
CA VAL A 471 -9.37 -0.66 22.59
C VAL A 471 -9.20 -0.01 23.96
N ASP A 472 -10.13 -0.24 24.89
CA ASP A 472 -10.03 0.26 26.25
C ASP A 472 -9.06 -0.60 27.07
N HIS A 473 -8.07 0.03 27.69
CA HIS A 473 -7.03 -0.69 28.44
C HIS A 473 -7.56 -1.36 29.69
N SER A 474 -8.56 -0.79 30.36
CA SER A 474 -9.12 -1.35 31.59
C SER A 474 -9.91 -2.62 31.29
N ILE A 475 -10.75 -2.57 30.25
CA ILE A 475 -11.49 -3.75 29.75
C ILE A 475 -10.49 -4.83 29.32
N LEU A 476 -9.49 -4.49 28.50
CA LEU A 476 -8.48 -5.46 28.04
C LEU A 476 -7.74 -6.13 29.20
N LEU A 477 -7.31 -5.38 30.21
CA LEU A 477 -6.61 -5.94 31.38
C LEU A 477 -7.50 -6.87 32.20
N LYS A 478 -8.79 -6.52 32.33
CA LYS A 478 -9.76 -7.37 33.03
C LYS A 478 -10.04 -8.66 32.24
N LYS A 479 -10.18 -8.57 30.91
CA LYS A 479 -10.30 -9.75 30.04
C LYS A 479 -9.08 -10.67 30.18
N LEU A 480 -7.86 -10.11 30.18
CA LEU A 480 -6.64 -10.88 30.40
C LEU A 480 -6.68 -11.67 31.72
N GLN A 481 -7.18 -11.07 32.82
CA GLN A 481 -7.41 -11.80 34.07
C GLN A 481 -8.42 -12.92 33.91
N LEU A 482 -9.55 -12.67 33.23
CA LEU A 482 -10.58 -13.70 32.99
C LEU A 482 -10.04 -14.85 32.12
N TYR A 483 -9.08 -14.62 31.24
CA TYR A 483 -8.38 -15.67 30.48
C TYR A 483 -7.33 -16.44 31.31
N GLY A 484 -7.20 -16.19 32.61
CA GLY A 484 -6.34 -16.95 33.52
C GLY A 484 -4.96 -16.35 33.76
N LEU A 485 -4.69 -15.12 33.29
CA LEU A 485 -3.39 -14.49 33.54
C LEU A 485 -3.27 -14.06 35.01
N ASP A 486 -2.16 -14.41 35.64
CA ASP A 486 -1.90 -14.03 37.03
C ASP A 486 -1.72 -12.51 37.21
N SER A 487 -1.84 -12.04 38.45
CA SER A 487 -1.76 -10.61 38.78
C SER A 487 -0.43 -9.99 38.34
N HIS A 488 0.66 -10.76 38.39
CA HIS A 488 2.00 -10.32 38.00
C HIS A 488 2.11 -10.09 36.49
N THR A 489 1.63 -11.03 35.69
CA THR A 489 1.59 -10.91 34.23
C THR A 489 0.66 -9.78 33.79
N VAL A 490 -0.51 -9.65 34.43
CA VAL A 490 -1.44 -8.55 34.15
C VAL A 490 -0.79 -7.20 34.50
N GLN A 491 -0.01 -7.13 35.57
CA GLN A 491 0.77 -5.93 35.91
C GLN A 491 1.79 -5.59 34.82
N TRP A 492 2.44 -6.59 34.21
CA TRP A 492 3.32 -6.36 33.05
C TRP A 492 2.56 -5.76 31.87
N PHE A 493 1.39 -6.30 31.51
CA PHE A 493 0.55 -5.74 30.43
C PHE A 493 0.03 -4.34 30.77
N LYS A 494 -0.32 -4.08 32.03
CA LYS A 494 -0.68 -2.74 32.51
C LYS A 494 0.49 -1.77 32.32
N SER A 495 1.71 -2.17 32.68
CA SER A 495 2.91 -1.38 32.43
C SER A 495 3.18 -1.18 30.94
N TYR A 496 2.90 -2.17 30.08
CA TYR A 496 3.09 -2.09 28.62
C TYR A 496 2.14 -1.08 27.94
N LEU A 497 0.89 -1.02 28.40
CA LEU A 497 -0.18 -0.20 27.84
C LEU A 497 -0.23 1.23 28.40
N SER A 498 0.13 1.40 29.68
CA SER A 498 0.13 2.71 30.36
C SER A 498 1.28 3.63 29.95
N ASN A 499 1.13 4.95 30.15
CA ASN A 499 2.17 5.97 29.95
C ASN A 499 2.86 5.92 28.58
N ARG A 500 2.11 5.57 27.53
CA ARG A 500 2.63 5.55 26.15
C ARG A 500 2.57 6.92 25.53
N PHE A 501 3.60 7.25 24.74
CA PHE A 501 3.69 8.50 24.01
C PHE A 501 3.95 8.23 22.53
N GLN A 502 3.45 9.11 21.67
CA GLN A 502 3.75 9.07 20.25
C GLN A 502 4.11 10.43 19.67
N SER A 503 4.96 10.42 18.65
CA SER A 503 5.24 11.57 17.79
C SER A 503 5.10 11.19 16.32
N THR A 504 4.25 11.92 15.60
CA THR A 504 4.00 11.73 14.17
C THR A 504 5.05 12.45 13.32
N LEU A 505 5.66 11.72 12.37
CA LEU A 505 6.64 12.24 11.41
C LEU A 505 5.96 12.57 10.06
N VAL A 506 6.01 13.83 9.64
CA VAL A 506 5.51 14.30 8.34
C VAL A 506 6.61 15.06 7.62
N ASN A 507 6.90 14.65 6.37
CA ASN A 507 7.90 15.29 5.50
C ASN A 507 9.27 15.52 6.17
N GLY A 508 9.65 14.62 7.09
CA GLY A 508 10.92 14.70 7.83
C GLY A 508 10.89 15.55 9.10
N ILE A 509 9.74 16.10 9.49
CA ILE A 509 9.55 16.87 10.72
C ILE A 509 8.70 16.06 11.72
N LEU A 510 9.16 15.98 12.97
CA LEU A 510 8.44 15.35 14.07
C LEU A 510 7.51 16.37 14.74
N SER A 511 6.37 15.89 15.19
CA SER A 511 5.43 16.62 16.06
C SER A 511 5.84 16.55 17.52
N ASN A 512 5.16 17.33 18.35
CA ASN A 512 5.26 17.21 19.80
C ASN A 512 4.80 15.81 20.26
N TYR A 513 5.37 15.34 21.37
CA TYR A 513 4.90 14.11 22.02
C TYR A 513 3.49 14.30 22.57
N LEU A 514 2.62 13.33 22.30
CA LEU A 514 1.28 13.26 22.88
C LEU A 514 1.06 11.89 23.53
N PRO A 515 0.35 11.84 24.66
CA PRO A 515 0.02 10.57 25.32
C PRO A 515 -1.00 9.78 24.50
N VAL A 516 -0.94 8.45 24.62
CA VAL A 516 -1.91 7.51 24.05
C VAL A 516 -2.67 6.86 25.20
N SER A 517 -3.95 7.20 25.35
CA SER A 517 -4.80 6.75 26.47
C SER A 517 -5.66 5.54 26.15
N CYS A 518 -5.82 5.17 24.88
CA CYS A 518 -6.51 3.96 24.46
C CYS A 518 -5.92 3.41 23.16
N GLY A 519 -6.34 2.20 22.80
CA GLY A 519 -5.87 1.50 21.61
C GLY A 519 -4.57 0.73 21.84
N VAL A 520 -4.22 -0.07 20.84
CA VAL A 520 -2.95 -0.82 20.79
C VAL A 520 -2.09 -0.31 19.62
N PRO A 521 -0.75 -0.20 19.76
CA PRO A 521 0.07 0.40 18.72
C PRO A 521 0.03 -0.39 17.40
N GLN A 522 -0.44 0.23 16.31
CA GLN A 522 -0.47 -0.37 14.97
C GLN A 522 0.97 -0.54 14.44
N GLY A 523 1.54 -1.74 14.58
CA GLY A 523 2.94 -2.04 14.25
C GLY A 523 3.74 -2.66 15.39
N SER A 524 3.12 -2.81 16.57
CA SER A 524 3.54 -3.73 17.62
C SER A 524 3.34 -5.19 17.19
N VAL A 525 4.05 -6.10 17.87
CA VAL A 525 3.89 -7.56 17.73
C VAL A 525 2.73 -8.05 18.58
N LEU A 526 2.53 -7.47 19.78
CA LEU A 526 1.44 -7.84 20.68
C LEU A 526 0.08 -7.26 20.27
N GLY A 527 0.04 -6.12 19.58
CA GLY A 527 -1.21 -5.42 19.25
C GLY A 527 -2.27 -6.29 18.59
N PRO A 528 -1.96 -7.06 17.52
CA PRO A 528 -2.90 -8.00 16.92
C PRO A 528 -3.45 -9.03 17.89
N LEU A 529 -2.59 -9.65 18.73
CA LEU A 529 -3.03 -10.65 19.71
C LEU A 529 -3.91 -10.05 20.80
N LEU A 530 -3.55 -8.88 21.31
CA LEU A 530 -4.35 -8.17 22.31
C LEU A 530 -5.71 -7.76 21.74
N PHE A 531 -5.77 -7.36 20.47
CA PHE A 531 -7.03 -7.09 19.80
C PHE A 531 -7.88 -8.35 19.62
N LEU A 532 -7.27 -9.49 19.25
CA LEU A 532 -7.98 -10.76 19.18
C LEU A 532 -8.63 -11.11 20.53
N ILE A 533 -7.86 -11.06 21.62
CA ILE A 533 -8.35 -11.30 22.99
C ILE A 533 -9.50 -10.35 23.35
N TYR A 534 -9.44 -9.10 22.86
CA TYR A 534 -10.44 -8.09 23.12
C TYR A 534 -11.80 -8.37 22.46
N ILE A 535 -11.82 -8.97 21.27
CA ILE A 535 -13.06 -9.23 20.51
C ILE A 535 -13.54 -10.69 20.61
N ASN A 536 -12.75 -11.55 21.26
CA ASN A 536 -12.90 -13.00 21.24
C ASN A 536 -14.28 -13.47 21.76
N ASP A 537 -14.84 -12.72 22.69
CA ASP A 537 -16.13 -12.92 23.34
C ASP A 537 -17.34 -12.54 22.47
N LEU A 538 -17.14 -12.03 21.25
CA LEU A 538 -18.25 -11.78 20.32
C LEU A 538 -19.02 -13.07 20.00
N GLN A 539 -18.35 -14.23 19.99
CA GLN A 539 -19.01 -15.51 19.73
C GLN A 539 -19.98 -15.90 20.85
N GLU A 540 -19.76 -15.42 22.08
CA GLU A 540 -20.57 -15.71 23.26
C GLU A 540 -21.84 -14.83 23.34
N CYS A 541 -22.03 -13.90 22.41
CA CYS A 541 -23.23 -13.08 22.33
C CYS A 541 -24.51 -13.87 21.97
N GLU A 542 -24.45 -15.21 21.93
CA GLU A 542 -25.50 -16.14 21.46
C GLU A 542 -26.36 -15.60 20.30
N PRO A 543 -25.75 -15.08 19.20
CA PRO A 543 -26.55 -14.64 18.07
C PRO A 543 -27.27 -15.82 17.43
N SER A 544 -28.42 -15.55 16.80
CA SER A 544 -29.12 -16.53 15.96
C SER A 544 -28.31 -16.92 14.72
N SER A 545 -27.32 -16.08 14.37
CA SER A 545 -26.37 -16.22 13.27
C SER A 545 -25.05 -16.85 13.70
N SER A 546 -24.33 -17.42 12.73
CA SER A 546 -22.95 -17.85 12.91
C SER A 546 -21.99 -16.69 12.65
N PRO A 547 -21.15 -16.29 13.64
CA PRO A 547 -20.12 -15.30 13.43
C PRO A 547 -18.93 -15.89 12.68
N PHE A 548 -18.35 -15.10 11.78
CA PHE A 548 -17.07 -15.38 11.13
C PHE A 548 -16.19 -14.15 11.26
N MET A 549 -15.04 -14.30 11.92
CA MET A 549 -14.15 -13.19 12.23
C MET A 549 -12.80 -13.35 11.55
N TYR A 550 -12.30 -12.26 10.99
CA TYR A 550 -10.92 -12.14 10.55
C TYR A 550 -10.36 -10.81 11.05
N ALA A 551 -9.76 -10.84 12.24
CA ALA A 551 -9.37 -9.63 12.95
C ALA A 551 -10.56 -8.69 13.14
N ASP A 552 -10.52 -7.46 12.63
CA ASP A 552 -11.60 -6.48 12.72
C ASP A 552 -12.73 -6.69 11.71
N ASP A 553 -12.47 -7.40 10.61
CA ASP A 553 -13.49 -7.77 9.63
C ASP A 553 -14.35 -8.90 10.21
N THR A 554 -15.62 -8.62 10.49
CA THR A 554 -16.56 -9.60 11.02
C THR A 554 -17.79 -9.70 10.14
N SER A 555 -18.22 -10.93 9.85
CA SER A 555 -19.50 -11.19 9.21
C SER A 555 -20.38 -12.09 10.05
N LEU A 556 -21.68 -11.78 10.12
CA LEU A 556 -22.69 -12.64 10.71
C LEU A 556 -23.52 -13.27 9.60
N THR A 557 -23.65 -14.59 9.61
CA THR A 557 -24.42 -15.33 8.60
C THR A 557 -25.60 -16.02 9.25
N LEU A 558 -26.79 -15.85 8.68
CA LEU A 558 -27.98 -16.62 9.04
C LEU A 558 -28.72 -17.12 7.80
N SER A 559 -29.54 -18.15 7.95
CA SER A 559 -30.35 -18.69 6.86
C SER A 559 -31.81 -18.91 7.28
N ALA A 560 -32.74 -18.76 6.34
CA ALA A 560 -34.17 -19.06 6.53
C ALA A 560 -34.90 -19.28 5.19
N TYR A 561 -36.11 -19.84 5.26
CA TYR A 561 -36.97 -20.06 4.09
C TYR A 561 -37.65 -18.77 3.61
N ASP A 562 -37.94 -17.82 4.48
CA ASP A 562 -38.68 -16.61 4.14
C ASP A 562 -37.90 -15.34 4.53
N SER A 563 -38.12 -14.28 3.76
CA SER A 563 -37.44 -13.00 3.97
C SER A 563 -37.83 -12.33 5.29
N THR A 564 -39.06 -12.55 5.78
CA THR A 564 -39.57 -11.96 7.01
C THR A 564 -38.81 -12.51 8.23
N THR A 565 -38.65 -13.83 8.31
CA THR A 565 -37.86 -14.48 9.37
C THR A 565 -36.40 -14.06 9.32
N LEU A 566 -35.82 -13.89 8.11
CA LEU A 566 -34.46 -13.34 7.98
C LEU A 566 -34.36 -11.93 8.57
N GLU A 567 -35.33 -11.06 8.28
CA GLU A 567 -35.36 -9.69 8.78
C GLU A 567 -35.46 -9.61 10.30
N GLU A 568 -36.37 -10.39 10.89
CA GLU A 568 -36.58 -10.42 12.34
C GLU A 568 -35.33 -10.91 13.08
N LYS A 569 -34.75 -12.04 12.64
CA LYS A 569 -33.54 -12.59 13.24
C LYS A 569 -32.33 -11.67 13.07
N LEU A 570 -32.18 -11.06 11.90
CA LEU A 570 -31.06 -10.16 11.62
C LEU A 570 -31.13 -8.88 12.47
N ASN A 571 -32.32 -8.29 12.65
CA ASN A 571 -32.50 -7.13 13.52
C ASN A 571 -32.23 -7.50 14.99
N LYS A 572 -32.70 -8.67 15.45
CA LYS A 572 -32.41 -9.17 16.80
C LYS A 572 -30.91 -9.34 17.04
N ASP A 573 -30.21 -10.00 16.12
CA ASP A 573 -28.75 -10.20 16.24
C ASP A 573 -28.00 -8.87 16.22
N LEU A 574 -28.43 -7.90 15.40
CA LEU A 574 -27.88 -6.55 15.39
C LEU A 574 -28.06 -5.81 16.72
N GLU A 575 -29.17 -6.02 17.41
CA GLU A 575 -29.41 -5.45 18.74
C GLU A 575 -28.47 -6.04 19.79
N GLU A 576 -28.28 -7.37 19.81
CA GLU A 576 -27.36 -8.03 20.73
C GLU A 576 -25.90 -7.64 20.48
N VAL A 577 -25.49 -7.62 19.21
CA VAL A 577 -24.16 -7.16 18.82
C VAL A 577 -23.95 -5.70 19.20
N GLN A 578 -24.97 -4.85 19.10
CA GLN A 578 -24.87 -3.46 19.56
C GLN A 578 -24.70 -3.35 21.08
N LYS A 579 -25.39 -4.18 21.88
CA LYS A 579 -25.20 -4.22 23.33
C LYS A 579 -23.77 -4.63 23.66
N TRP A 580 -23.26 -5.68 23.02
CA TRP A 580 -21.88 -6.13 23.17
C TRP A 580 -20.85 -5.09 22.74
N LEU A 581 -21.07 -4.40 21.61
CA LEU A 581 -20.17 -3.34 21.16
C LEU A 581 -20.13 -2.19 22.17
N LYS A 582 -21.27 -1.82 22.76
CA LYS A 582 -21.35 -0.78 23.79
C LYS A 582 -20.61 -1.20 25.06
N SER A 583 -20.80 -2.43 25.55
CA SER A 583 -20.09 -2.93 26.76
C SER A 583 -18.58 -2.99 26.56
N ASN A 584 -18.14 -3.24 25.32
CA ASN A 584 -16.73 -3.22 24.92
C ASN A 584 -16.22 -1.86 24.42
N LYS A 585 -16.98 -0.77 24.54
CA LYS A 585 -16.61 0.57 24.06
C LYS A 585 -16.14 0.61 22.59
N LEU A 586 -16.70 -0.24 21.74
CA LEU A 586 -16.46 -0.28 20.30
C LEU A 586 -17.58 0.43 19.54
N THR A 587 -17.23 1.10 18.45
CA THR A 587 -18.21 1.85 17.63
C THR A 587 -18.40 1.22 16.26
N LEU A 588 -19.63 0.84 15.93
CA LEU A 588 -20.00 0.37 14.60
C LEU A 588 -20.00 1.51 13.58
N ASN A 589 -19.52 1.25 12.38
CA ASN A 589 -19.59 2.15 11.25
C ASN A 589 -20.81 1.89 10.38
N VAL A 590 -21.98 2.38 10.84
CA VAL A 590 -23.28 2.16 10.20
C VAL A 590 -23.28 2.41 8.68
N LYS A 591 -22.52 3.40 8.18
CA LYS A 591 -22.43 3.69 6.74
C LYS A 591 -21.65 2.66 5.93
N LYS A 592 -20.69 1.97 6.55
CA LYS A 592 -19.86 0.94 5.91
C LYS A 592 -20.37 -0.47 6.19
N THR A 593 -21.11 -0.65 7.28
CA THR A 593 -21.86 -1.87 7.55
C THR A 593 -22.91 -2.07 6.47
N LYS A 594 -22.94 -3.26 5.87
CA LYS A 594 -23.86 -3.63 4.80
C LYS A 594 -24.37 -5.03 5.02
N TYR A 595 -25.55 -5.32 4.50
CA TYR A 595 -26.04 -6.69 4.43
C TYR A 595 -26.15 -7.14 2.98
N MET A 596 -26.10 -8.44 2.76
CA MET A 596 -26.27 -9.11 1.47
C MET A 596 -27.20 -10.29 1.64
N ILE A 597 -28.00 -10.57 0.62
CA ILE A 597 -28.84 -11.76 0.58
C ILE A 597 -28.24 -12.69 -0.48
N ILE A 598 -27.88 -13.90 -0.07
CA ILE A 598 -27.25 -14.90 -0.94
C ILE A 598 -28.20 -16.07 -1.13
N GLY A 599 -28.41 -16.49 -2.38
CA GLY A 599 -29.42 -17.49 -2.70
C GLY A 599 -29.32 -18.05 -4.12
N SER A 600 -30.14 -19.05 -4.42
CA SER A 600 -30.30 -19.51 -5.80
C SER A 600 -30.91 -18.41 -6.68
N HIS A 601 -30.60 -18.43 -7.97
CA HIS A 601 -31.17 -17.48 -8.93
C HIS A 601 -32.70 -17.47 -8.92
N TYR A 602 -33.32 -18.63 -8.70
CA TYR A 602 -34.77 -18.73 -8.56
C TYR A 602 -35.26 -17.97 -7.33
N ARG A 603 -34.70 -18.26 -6.15
CA ARG A 603 -35.11 -17.63 -4.87
C ARG A 603 -34.90 -16.12 -4.89
N LEU A 604 -33.76 -15.65 -5.37
CA LEU A 604 -33.43 -14.22 -5.44
C LEU A 604 -34.38 -13.43 -6.35
N ARG A 605 -34.87 -14.02 -7.44
CA ARG A 605 -35.86 -13.38 -8.34
C ARG A 605 -37.25 -13.25 -7.72
N HIS A 606 -37.59 -14.15 -6.80
CA HIS A 606 -38.87 -14.15 -6.08
C HIS A 606 -38.78 -13.44 -4.73
N LEU A 607 -37.70 -12.69 -4.49
CA LEU A 607 -37.54 -11.90 -3.29
C LEU A 607 -38.42 -10.64 -3.36
N ASN A 608 -39.39 -10.51 -2.46
CA ASN A 608 -40.33 -9.39 -2.42
C ASN A 608 -39.69 -8.15 -1.76
N GLY A 609 -38.74 -7.52 -2.46
CA GLY A 609 -38.08 -6.29 -2.03
C GLY A 609 -36.96 -6.47 -1.01
N ASP A 610 -36.44 -5.35 -0.53
CA ASP A 610 -35.31 -5.31 0.41
C ASP A 610 -35.79 -5.43 1.86
N LEU A 611 -35.04 -6.19 2.67
CA LEU A 611 -35.25 -6.28 4.11
C LEU A 611 -35.17 -4.89 4.79
N ASN A 612 -35.99 -4.66 5.80
CA ASN A 612 -35.95 -3.48 6.65
C ASN A 612 -35.02 -3.71 7.84
N VAL A 613 -33.72 -3.69 7.55
CA VAL A 613 -32.67 -3.86 8.58
C VAL A 613 -32.23 -2.50 9.09
N THR A 614 -32.38 -2.24 10.38
CA THR A 614 -32.07 -0.91 10.97
C THR A 614 -31.10 -0.99 12.13
N VAL A 615 -30.26 0.04 12.25
CA VAL A 615 -29.29 0.21 13.33
C VAL A 615 -29.38 1.65 13.81
N ASN A 616 -29.71 1.87 15.10
CA ASN A 616 -29.93 3.20 15.68
C ASN A 616 -30.91 4.07 14.84
N GLY A 617 -31.99 3.47 14.32
CA GLY A 617 -32.97 4.14 13.46
C GLY A 617 -32.49 4.44 12.03
N GLN A 618 -31.28 4.04 11.64
CA GLN A 618 -30.78 4.17 10.27
C GLN A 618 -30.89 2.83 9.53
N ARG A 619 -31.47 2.84 8.33
CA ARG A 619 -31.58 1.64 7.49
C ARG A 619 -30.22 1.28 6.89
N LEU A 620 -29.82 0.02 7.01
CA LEU A 620 -28.61 -0.50 6.38
C LEU A 620 -28.81 -0.63 4.86
N THR A 621 -27.71 -0.53 4.12
CA THR A 621 -27.73 -0.65 2.66
C THR A 621 -27.50 -2.11 2.25
N ARG A 622 -28.38 -2.63 1.38
CA ARG A 622 -28.17 -3.92 0.71
C ARG A 622 -27.04 -3.83 -0.31
N ALA A 623 -26.14 -4.81 -0.31
CA ALA A 623 -25.09 -4.96 -1.31
C ALA A 623 -25.41 -6.16 -2.23
N THR A 624 -25.39 -5.93 -3.54
CA THR A 624 -25.51 -7.00 -4.55
C THR A 624 -24.15 -7.62 -4.92
N ASN A 625 -23.07 -6.88 -4.68
CA ASN A 625 -21.70 -7.35 -4.70
C ASN A 625 -20.94 -6.68 -3.56
N TYR A 626 -20.12 -7.44 -2.84
CA TYR A 626 -19.35 -6.95 -1.70
C TYR A 626 -17.93 -7.51 -1.73
N ARG A 627 -16.96 -6.66 -1.42
CA ARG A 627 -15.56 -7.07 -1.34
C ARG A 627 -15.24 -7.63 0.04
N TYR A 628 -15.35 -8.95 0.19
CA TYR A 628 -15.09 -9.65 1.45
C TYR A 628 -13.73 -10.36 1.42
N LEU A 629 -12.88 -10.08 2.42
CA LEU A 629 -11.52 -10.66 2.56
C LEU A 629 -10.69 -10.67 1.27
N GLY A 630 -10.85 -9.63 0.45
CA GLY A 630 -10.11 -9.46 -0.82
C GLY A 630 -10.75 -10.10 -2.05
N MET A 631 -11.83 -10.86 -1.92
CA MET A 631 -12.66 -11.39 -3.00
C MET A 631 -13.90 -10.54 -3.24
N GLU A 632 -14.46 -10.59 -4.44
CA GLU A 632 -15.74 -9.93 -4.77
C GLU A 632 -16.82 -11.01 -4.76
N VAL A 633 -17.74 -10.95 -3.81
CA VAL A 633 -18.81 -11.94 -3.62
C VAL A 633 -20.11 -11.34 -4.12
N ASP A 634 -20.81 -12.03 -5.01
CA ASP A 634 -22.14 -11.66 -5.49
C ASP A 634 -23.26 -12.51 -4.88
N GLU A 635 -24.49 -12.01 -4.90
CA GLU A 635 -25.68 -12.64 -4.29
C GLU A 635 -25.95 -14.07 -4.77
N ALA A 636 -25.52 -14.43 -5.98
CA ALA A 636 -25.74 -15.75 -6.55
C ALA A 636 -24.49 -16.64 -6.55
N LEU A 637 -23.39 -16.18 -5.94
CA LEU A 637 -22.07 -16.84 -5.95
C LEU A 637 -21.63 -17.23 -7.37
N GLY A 638 -21.92 -16.35 -8.35
CA GLY A 638 -21.58 -16.55 -9.76
C GLY A 638 -20.14 -16.17 -10.11
N TRP A 639 -19.47 -15.41 -9.26
CA TRP A 639 -18.05 -15.00 -9.34
C TRP A 639 -17.68 -14.10 -10.53
N GLN A 640 -18.66 -13.65 -11.32
CA GLN A 640 -18.43 -12.75 -12.46
C GLN A 640 -17.72 -11.45 -12.05
N PRO A 641 -18.16 -10.71 -11.00
CA PRO A 641 -17.48 -9.49 -10.56
C PRO A 641 -16.04 -9.74 -10.12
N HIS A 642 -15.78 -10.87 -9.46
CA HIS A 642 -14.44 -11.28 -9.05
C HIS A 642 -13.54 -11.52 -10.27
N VAL A 643 -14.01 -12.31 -11.23
CA VAL A 643 -13.25 -12.62 -12.45
C VAL A 643 -13.01 -11.35 -13.28
N ASP A 644 -13.93 -10.39 -13.30
CA ASP A 644 -13.71 -9.08 -13.92
C ASP A 644 -12.60 -8.28 -13.22
N ALA A 645 -12.59 -8.25 -11.88
CA ALA A 645 -11.54 -7.59 -11.10
C ALA A 645 -10.17 -8.24 -11.32
N VAL A 646 -10.09 -9.58 -11.30
CA VAL A 646 -8.88 -10.36 -11.58
C VAL A 646 -8.39 -10.09 -13.00
N CYS A 647 -9.27 -10.15 -14.02
CA CYS A 647 -8.92 -9.87 -15.42
C CYS A 647 -8.28 -8.48 -15.59
N LYS A 648 -8.83 -7.45 -14.93
CA LYS A 648 -8.28 -6.08 -14.97
C LYS A 648 -6.86 -6.02 -14.39
N LYS A 649 -6.63 -6.63 -13.22
CA LYS A 649 -5.31 -6.65 -12.55
C LYS A 649 -4.28 -7.45 -13.35
N VAL A 650 -4.65 -8.65 -13.78
CA VAL A 650 -3.80 -9.54 -14.59
C VAL A 650 -3.44 -8.88 -15.92
N SER A 651 -4.39 -8.26 -16.62
CA SER A 651 -4.13 -7.57 -17.89
C SER A 651 -3.13 -6.43 -17.73
N ALA A 652 -3.21 -5.67 -16.63
CA ALA A 652 -2.23 -4.63 -16.31
C ALA A 652 -0.84 -5.20 -16.01
N GLY A 653 -0.76 -6.34 -15.30
CA GLY A 653 0.47 -7.10 -15.06
C GLY A 653 1.10 -7.60 -16.36
N ILE A 654 0.33 -8.26 -17.22
CA ILE A 654 0.76 -8.74 -18.54
C ILE A 654 1.24 -7.57 -19.42
N GLY A 655 0.52 -6.45 -19.41
CA GLY A 655 0.92 -5.24 -20.12
C GLY A 655 2.27 -4.69 -19.65
N ALA A 656 2.57 -4.79 -18.35
CA ALA A 656 3.87 -4.44 -17.80
C ALA A 656 4.97 -5.38 -18.29
N ILE A 657 4.75 -6.70 -18.24
CA ILE A 657 5.69 -7.71 -18.74
C ILE A 657 5.97 -7.50 -20.24
N LYS A 658 4.93 -7.20 -21.04
CA LYS A 658 5.08 -6.92 -22.47
C LYS A 658 5.99 -5.73 -22.76
N ARG A 659 5.95 -4.66 -21.96
CA ARG A 659 6.76 -3.45 -22.17
C ARG A 659 8.24 -3.65 -21.91
N ILE A 660 8.58 -4.58 -21.02
CA ILE A 660 9.95 -4.80 -20.58
C ILE A 660 10.60 -6.02 -21.22
N ARG A 661 9.82 -6.87 -21.90
CA ARG A 661 10.27 -8.18 -22.41
C ARG A 661 11.55 -8.12 -23.25
N SER A 662 11.75 -7.04 -24.00
CA SER A 662 12.94 -6.84 -24.84
C SER A 662 14.19 -6.33 -24.09
N LEU A 663 14.05 -5.99 -22.81
CA LEU A 663 15.10 -5.37 -21.99
C LEU A 663 15.62 -6.28 -20.87
N VAL A 664 14.95 -7.40 -20.61
CA VAL A 664 15.26 -8.27 -19.46
C VAL A 664 15.33 -9.74 -19.88
N PRO A 665 16.16 -10.57 -19.21
CA PRO A 665 16.23 -12.00 -19.49
C PRO A 665 14.90 -12.73 -19.23
N ARG A 666 14.65 -13.85 -19.95
CA ARG A 666 13.43 -14.68 -19.80
C ARG A 666 13.18 -15.10 -18.35
N GLN A 667 14.21 -15.48 -17.60
CA GLN A 667 14.09 -15.85 -16.18
C GLN A 667 13.54 -14.70 -15.32
N THR A 668 13.84 -13.45 -15.68
CA THR A 668 13.31 -12.28 -14.98
C THR A 668 11.84 -12.07 -15.34
N LEU A 669 11.43 -12.37 -16.58
CA LEU A 669 10.02 -12.32 -16.99
C LEU A 669 9.17 -13.35 -16.25
N LEU A 670 9.68 -14.56 -16.04
CA LEU A 670 9.01 -15.59 -15.23
C LEU A 670 8.79 -15.10 -13.79
N LYS A 671 9.85 -14.61 -13.13
CA LYS A 671 9.73 -14.03 -11.78
C LYS A 671 8.74 -12.88 -11.69
N MET A 672 8.59 -12.10 -12.77
CA MET A 672 7.58 -11.04 -12.81
C MET A 672 6.17 -11.56 -13.05
N TYR A 673 6.01 -12.64 -13.79
CA TYR A 673 4.74 -13.35 -13.89
C TYR A 673 4.32 -13.88 -12.52
N ASP A 674 5.22 -14.58 -11.83
CA ASP A 674 4.97 -15.16 -10.49
C ASP A 674 4.61 -14.11 -9.43
N ALA A 675 4.95 -12.84 -9.67
CA ALA A 675 4.73 -11.77 -8.70
C ALA A 675 3.67 -10.73 -9.13
N LEU A 676 3.33 -10.60 -10.42
CA LEU A 676 2.30 -9.68 -10.92
C LEU A 676 1.03 -10.36 -11.41
N VAL A 677 1.11 -11.65 -11.71
CA VAL A 677 0.06 -12.36 -12.43
C VAL A 677 -0.37 -13.59 -11.65
N ALA A 678 0.53 -14.52 -11.36
CA ALA A 678 0.21 -15.77 -10.66
C ALA A 678 -0.55 -15.57 -9.33
N PRO A 679 -0.21 -14.60 -8.46
CA PRO A 679 -0.88 -14.47 -7.16
C PRO A 679 -2.36 -14.13 -7.28
N TYR A 680 -2.80 -13.52 -8.38
CA TYR A 680 -4.23 -13.24 -8.62
C TYR A 680 -5.02 -14.46 -9.09
N PHE A 681 -4.34 -15.47 -9.63
CA PHE A 681 -4.94 -16.75 -9.96
C PHE A 681 -4.95 -17.69 -8.75
N ASP A 682 -3.91 -17.64 -7.91
CA ASP A 682 -3.77 -18.54 -6.76
C ASP A 682 -4.60 -18.09 -5.55
N TYR A 683 -4.79 -16.78 -5.37
CA TYR A 683 -5.47 -16.26 -4.18
C TYR A 683 -6.91 -16.76 -4.07
N CYS A 684 -7.15 -17.61 -3.07
CA CYS A 684 -8.44 -18.21 -2.74
C CYS A 684 -9.12 -18.92 -3.92
N SER A 685 -8.33 -19.49 -4.84
CA SER A 685 -8.81 -20.13 -6.06
C SER A 685 -9.76 -21.31 -5.83
N GLU A 686 -9.62 -21.96 -4.68
CA GLU A 686 -10.43 -23.07 -4.20
C GLU A 686 -11.89 -22.64 -3.96
N VAL A 687 -12.13 -21.37 -3.62
CA VAL A 687 -13.45 -20.82 -3.34
C VAL A 687 -14.21 -20.49 -4.64
N TRP A 688 -13.55 -19.83 -5.59
CA TRP A 688 -14.18 -19.34 -6.83
C TRP A 688 -13.89 -20.23 -8.06
N GLY A 689 -13.13 -21.31 -7.88
CA GLY A 689 -12.73 -22.23 -8.95
C GLY A 689 -13.88 -23.01 -9.58
N CYS A 690 -15.02 -23.11 -8.89
CA CYS A 690 -16.27 -23.70 -9.37
C CYS A 690 -17.05 -22.81 -10.37
N MET A 691 -16.51 -21.66 -10.75
CA MET A 691 -17.09 -20.72 -11.73
C MET A 691 -17.49 -21.37 -13.07
N GLY A 692 -18.43 -20.73 -13.77
CA GLY A 692 -18.90 -21.17 -15.08
C GLY A 692 -17.80 -21.26 -16.15
N LYS A 693 -17.96 -22.20 -17.11
CA LYS A 693 -16.97 -22.48 -18.17
C LYS A 693 -16.53 -21.23 -18.93
N GLY A 694 -17.46 -20.33 -19.26
CA GLY A 694 -17.15 -19.09 -19.98
C GLY A 694 -16.19 -18.16 -19.23
N LEU A 695 -16.29 -18.10 -17.89
CA LEU A 695 -15.38 -17.33 -17.03
C LEU A 695 -14.00 -17.98 -16.96
N CYS A 696 -13.96 -19.29 -16.78
CA CYS A 696 -12.73 -20.09 -16.80
C CYS A 696 -11.96 -19.90 -18.11
N ASP A 697 -12.63 -20.01 -19.27
CA ASP A 697 -12.02 -19.82 -20.59
C ASP A 697 -11.48 -18.39 -20.78
N ARG A 698 -12.10 -17.39 -20.15
CA ARG A 698 -11.62 -16.01 -20.17
C ARG A 698 -10.31 -15.85 -19.40
N LEU A 699 -10.19 -16.47 -18.23
CA LEU A 699 -8.96 -16.48 -17.44
C LEU A 699 -7.85 -17.28 -18.13
N GLN A 700 -8.18 -18.45 -18.71
CA GLN A 700 -7.23 -19.25 -19.48
C GLN A 700 -6.65 -18.47 -20.67
N ARG A 701 -7.47 -17.70 -21.40
CA ARG A 701 -7.00 -16.84 -22.50
C ARG A 701 -5.96 -15.81 -22.02
N LEU A 702 -6.10 -15.28 -20.81
CA LEU A 702 -5.11 -14.34 -20.24
C LEU A 702 -3.80 -15.04 -19.87
N GLN A 703 -3.86 -16.23 -19.28
CA GLN A 703 -2.67 -17.04 -19.04
C GLN A 703 -1.94 -17.37 -20.35
N ASN A 704 -2.68 -17.79 -21.38
CA ASN A 704 -2.12 -18.10 -22.69
C ASN A 704 -1.44 -16.88 -23.32
N ARG A 705 -2.07 -15.70 -23.19
CA ARG A 705 -1.48 -14.43 -23.61
C ARG A 705 -0.18 -14.11 -22.86
N ALA A 706 -0.12 -14.36 -21.55
CA ALA A 706 1.09 -14.17 -20.76
C ALA A 706 2.22 -15.09 -21.23
N GLY A 707 1.93 -16.38 -21.43
CA GLY A 707 2.86 -17.36 -21.98
C GLY A 707 3.48 -16.90 -23.29
N ARG A 708 2.65 -16.56 -24.29
CA ARG A 708 3.11 -16.04 -25.59
C ARG A 708 4.00 -14.81 -25.48
N ILE A 709 3.69 -13.88 -24.57
CA ILE A 709 4.48 -12.66 -24.36
C ILE A 709 5.87 -12.98 -23.84
N ILE A 710 5.99 -13.95 -22.93
CA ILE A 710 7.25 -14.37 -22.31
C ILE A 710 8.09 -15.21 -23.27
N THR A 711 7.45 -16.04 -24.10
CA THR A 711 8.14 -16.91 -25.08
C THR A 711 8.40 -16.25 -26.43
N PHE A 712 7.88 -15.04 -26.67
CA PHE A 712 7.92 -14.37 -27.97
C PHE A 712 7.24 -15.16 -29.10
N SER A 713 6.23 -15.97 -28.78
CA SER A 713 5.49 -16.78 -29.77
C SER A 713 4.38 -15.98 -30.47
N ASP A 714 4.13 -16.29 -31.74
CA ASP A 714 3.08 -15.68 -32.56
C ASP A 714 1.67 -16.20 -32.25
N TYR A 715 0.64 -15.49 -32.73
CA TYR A 715 -0.77 -15.81 -32.50
C TYR A 715 -1.28 -17.01 -33.32
N CYS A 716 -0.59 -17.40 -34.40
CA CYS A 716 -1.07 -18.42 -35.35
C CYS A 716 -0.85 -19.87 -34.92
N HIS A 717 -0.13 -20.14 -33.83
CA HIS A 717 -0.02 -21.50 -33.31
C HIS A 717 -1.16 -21.78 -32.32
N SER A 718 -2.00 -22.79 -32.64
CA SER A 718 -2.69 -23.58 -31.62
C SER A 718 -1.63 -23.89 -30.55
N MET A 719 -1.92 -23.56 -29.29
CA MET A 719 -0.92 -23.62 -28.21
C MET A 719 -0.10 -24.90 -28.35
N PRO A 720 1.20 -24.83 -28.66
CA PRO A 720 1.99 -26.02 -28.55
C PRO A 720 2.04 -26.25 -27.02
N ARG A 721 1.80 -27.49 -26.57
CA ARG A 721 1.89 -27.94 -25.17
C ARG A 721 3.35 -27.79 -24.68
N PHE A 722 3.85 -26.55 -24.61
CA PHE A 722 5.20 -26.20 -24.20
C PHE A 722 5.11 -25.40 -22.91
N ALA A 723 4.70 -26.10 -21.87
CA ALA A 723 5.38 -25.93 -20.60
C ALA A 723 6.78 -26.54 -20.77
N PRO A 724 7.90 -25.82 -20.58
CA PRO A 724 9.09 -26.51 -20.09
C PRO A 724 8.68 -27.34 -18.86
N ARG A 725 9.31 -28.49 -18.61
CA ARG A 725 8.98 -29.41 -17.49
C ARG A 725 8.86 -28.72 -16.11
N ASP A 726 9.31 -27.47 -16.01
CA ASP A 726 9.32 -26.65 -14.80
C ASP A 726 8.30 -25.49 -14.78
N TRP A 727 7.41 -25.34 -15.78
CA TRP A 727 6.43 -24.25 -15.84
C TRP A 727 5.01 -24.76 -16.09
N GLU A 728 4.33 -25.17 -15.02
CA GLU A 728 2.88 -25.32 -15.05
C GLU A 728 2.22 -23.94 -14.99
N LEU A 729 1.52 -23.54 -16.06
CA LEU A 729 0.48 -22.52 -15.91
C LEU A 729 -0.52 -23.06 -14.89
N VAL A 730 -0.99 -22.22 -13.96
CA VAL A 730 -2.01 -22.62 -12.96
C VAL A 730 -3.15 -23.28 -13.71
N GLY A 731 -3.23 -24.61 -13.61
CA GLY A 731 -4.26 -25.38 -14.26
C GLY A 731 -5.56 -25.00 -13.61
N LEU A 732 -6.29 -24.04 -14.18
CA LEU A 732 -7.65 -23.73 -13.72
C LEU A 732 -8.54 -24.98 -13.81
N SER A 733 -8.20 -25.89 -14.74
CA SER A 733 -8.74 -27.26 -14.80
C SER A 733 -8.34 -28.13 -13.61
N ARG A 734 -7.16 -27.98 -13.02
CA ARG A 734 -6.68 -28.70 -11.82
C ARG A 734 -7.36 -28.19 -10.55
N VAL A 735 -7.62 -26.88 -10.44
CA VAL A 735 -8.46 -26.30 -9.37
C VAL A 735 -9.89 -26.85 -9.47
N ARG A 736 -10.46 -26.88 -10.69
CA ARG A 736 -11.76 -27.50 -10.94
C ARG A 736 -11.77 -29.00 -10.61
N HIS A 737 -10.67 -29.72 -10.88
CA HIS A 737 -10.53 -31.15 -10.60
C HIS A 737 -10.34 -31.46 -9.12
N LEU A 738 -9.59 -30.64 -8.38
CA LEU A 738 -9.42 -30.76 -6.92
C LEU A 738 -10.75 -30.51 -6.19
N VAL A 739 -11.48 -29.46 -6.57
CA VAL A 739 -12.81 -29.14 -6.01
C VAL A 739 -13.86 -30.22 -6.35
N THR A 740 -13.74 -30.89 -7.52
CA THR A 740 -14.68 -31.97 -7.90
C THR A 740 -14.29 -33.36 -7.38
N CYS A 741 -13.02 -33.60 -7.02
CA CYS A 741 -12.57 -34.92 -6.54
C CYS A 741 -12.69 -35.10 -5.02
N GLU A 742 -12.68 -34.05 -4.21
CA GLU A 742 -12.85 -34.17 -2.75
C GLU A 742 -14.32 -34.17 -2.29
N LEU A 743 -15.28 -33.83 -3.16
CA LEU A 743 -16.72 -33.83 -2.83
C LEU A 743 -17.48 -35.08 -3.31
N VAL A 744 -16.80 -36.10 -3.86
CA VAL A 744 -17.45 -37.30 -4.43
C VAL A 744 -16.99 -38.63 -3.79
N ASN A 745 -16.18 -38.62 -2.72
CA ASN A 745 -15.87 -39.85 -1.97
C ASN A 745 -15.98 -39.66 -0.45
N PRO A 746 -17.08 -40.09 0.19
CA PRO A 746 -17.24 -40.11 1.63
C PRO A 746 -16.75 -41.44 2.25
N GLU A 747 -15.58 -41.93 1.83
CA GLU A 747 -14.91 -43.05 2.49
C GLU A 747 -13.40 -42.79 2.53
N TYR A 748 -12.93 -42.14 3.60
CA TYR A 748 -11.68 -42.43 4.32
C TYR A 748 -11.68 -41.78 5.70
#